data_AF-A0A9W6H726-F1
#
_entry.id   AF-A0A9W6H726-F1
#
_cell.length_a   1.000
_cell.length_b   1.000
_cell.length_c   1.000
_cell.angle_alpha   90.00
_cell.angle_beta   90.00
_cell.angle_gamma   90.00
#
_symmetry.space_group_name_H-M   'P 1'
#
loop_
_entity.id
_entity.type
_entity.pdbx_description
1 polymer ?
#
loop_
_entity_poly.entity_id
_entity_poly.type
_entity_poly.pdbx_seq_one_letter_code
_entity_poly.pdbx_strand_id
1 'polypeptide(L)'
;MRLSRLKRLPSRVKRAARYEIHAYWRRQPVVPGSVFYESFSGNGMLDNPEAVFRALLAAPDQAHLTHIWALSDLNQYRAAVDEFADDPRVTFVRYGSSAYYRALATSQYLVNNATFPSDFSKREGQVYLNTWHGTPLKRMGYDIEDGALATANIIRNFVAADYLLAANAFMADQMYETGYKLSGVYRGTLVEEGYPRIDRQFLDDAGRAEARRRLTEAGIPLGDRKIILYAPTWKGASFGRPTDDIDETLEHIAAIEERIDTSRYVVLLKTHQTVHALASRRPELKRMLVPNEIPTNVVLGITDALITDYSSIFFDFLQTGRPILFFTPDLADYAGTRGLYFEPDEWPGPVRMSAREIGEDLAAIAENADAVPEEAADRYRAMQQRFTPYEDGRAAERIVDIVFRGARDGYRLRTDLAHDGRTSILLYLGGMRPNGITTSALNLLNNVDHDRFDVSAFFSQSASRVTIAKQQQINPNVRQFPRVGGMNGAKLRQLARHLEFRRGRIADHGTNATQNELWDDEWTRCFGDSRFDYVVDFSGYGPFWAALLLHSPDAVRSIWLHNDLASDAHREVGGQKKMLHSLTQIFTLYRQYDHLVSVSPTLSEINREGLAEYADPSAFVSALNTVDAEHILENAQADLHELAFDEETGEVPEWAQALLADDDVTTFVSVGRLSPEKNQARLIRAFARVHATHPATRLVIVGSGPLADELEALVDELGLRGSVFLTGMQRNPHAIMAHADCFVLSSDYEGQPMVILEALVLGLPIVTVEFASAKNALPAGSGLVVAQSDEGVAEGLEAFLRGDVPASTFDFQAYNRKAVEQFYRAIGAAAAETAGTEAA
;
A
#
# COMPACT_ATOMS: atom_id res chain seq x y z
N MET A 1 2.44 27.03 -26.24
CA MET A 1 1.85 25.83 -25.60
C MET A 1 2.69 24.62 -26.03
N ARG A 2 3.46 23.97 -25.13
CA ARG A 2 4.46 22.94 -25.51
C ARG A 2 3.84 21.78 -26.31
N LEU A 3 4.43 21.40 -27.45
CA LEU A 3 4.02 20.31 -28.37
C LEU A 3 3.71 18.96 -27.67
N SER A 4 4.30 18.72 -26.50
CA SER A 4 4.03 17.55 -25.66
C SER A 4 2.61 17.49 -25.07
N ARG A 5 1.91 18.63 -24.93
CA ARG A 5 0.52 18.68 -24.45
C ARG A 5 -0.50 18.29 -25.54
N LEU A 6 -0.20 18.56 -26.81
CA LEU A 6 -1.05 18.21 -27.96
C LEU A 6 -1.04 16.70 -28.24
N LYS A 7 0.13 16.04 -28.13
CA LYS A 7 0.25 14.56 -28.27
C LYS A 7 -0.53 13.77 -27.21
N ARG A 8 -0.84 14.38 -26.05
CA ARG A 8 -1.58 13.76 -24.94
C ARG A 8 -3.08 14.10 -24.94
N LEU A 9 -3.57 14.85 -25.93
CA LEU A 9 -4.97 15.28 -25.99
C LEU A 9 -5.95 14.12 -26.24
N PRO A 10 -5.71 13.18 -27.19
CA PRO A 10 -6.65 12.08 -27.46
C PRO A 10 -6.85 11.16 -26.25
N SER A 11 -5.77 10.81 -25.54
CA SER A 11 -5.84 9.97 -24.34
C SER A 11 -6.55 10.66 -23.18
N ARG A 12 -6.39 11.99 -23.04
CA ARG A 12 -7.14 12.79 -22.07
C ARG A 12 -8.63 12.86 -22.38
N VAL A 13 -9.01 13.01 -23.65
CA VAL A 13 -10.42 13.03 -24.09
C VAL A 13 -11.06 11.66 -23.87
N LYS A 14 -10.42 10.56 -24.30
CA LYS A 14 -10.92 9.19 -24.08
C LYS A 14 -11.13 8.91 -22.59
N ARG A 15 -10.19 9.35 -21.75
CA ARG A 15 -10.28 9.21 -20.29
C ARG A 15 -11.42 10.06 -19.70
N ALA A 16 -11.60 11.29 -20.17
CA ALA A 16 -12.71 12.14 -19.73
C ALA A 16 -14.07 11.56 -20.10
N ALA A 17 -14.25 11.09 -21.34
CA ALA A 17 -15.47 10.43 -21.79
C ALA A 17 -15.81 9.19 -20.95
N ARG A 18 -14.80 8.37 -20.62
CA ARG A 18 -14.97 7.22 -19.71
C ARG A 18 -15.50 7.62 -18.34
N TYR A 19 -14.94 8.68 -17.74
CA TYR A 19 -15.42 9.20 -16.45
C TYR A 19 -16.86 9.73 -16.53
N GLU A 20 -17.25 10.38 -17.63
CA GLU A 20 -18.64 10.82 -17.84
C GLU A 20 -19.61 9.64 -17.99
N ILE A 21 -19.23 8.62 -18.78
CA ILE A 21 -20.03 7.39 -18.93
C ILE A 21 -20.22 6.72 -17.57
N HIS A 22 -19.14 6.55 -16.81
CA HIS A 22 -19.20 5.95 -15.48
C HIS A 22 -20.08 6.78 -14.53
N ALA A 23 -19.89 8.10 -14.50
CA ALA A 23 -20.69 8.99 -13.67
C ALA A 23 -22.18 9.03 -14.06
N TYR A 24 -22.49 8.90 -15.35
CA TYR A 24 -23.86 8.81 -15.83
C TYR A 24 -24.56 7.54 -15.33
N TRP A 25 -23.92 6.38 -15.48
CA TRP A 25 -24.48 5.11 -15.03
C TRP A 25 -24.58 5.01 -13.51
N ARG A 26 -23.63 5.59 -12.76
CA ARG A 26 -23.72 5.72 -11.29
C ARG A 26 -24.89 6.59 -10.81
N ARG A 27 -25.57 7.36 -11.67
CA ARG A 27 -26.78 8.10 -11.27
C ARG A 27 -28.06 7.31 -11.50
N GLN A 28 -27.97 6.18 -12.20
CA GLN A 28 -29.12 5.32 -12.43
C GLN A 28 -29.39 4.48 -11.16
N PRO A 29 -30.66 4.10 -10.93
CA PRO A 29 -31.00 3.22 -9.83
C PRO A 29 -30.32 1.86 -9.99
N VAL A 30 -30.02 1.21 -8.86
CA VAL A 30 -29.67 -0.21 -8.83
C VAL A 30 -30.90 -1.00 -9.28
N VAL A 31 -30.69 -2.01 -10.12
CA VAL A 31 -31.71 -2.88 -10.70
C VAL A 31 -31.83 -4.13 -9.84
N PRO A 32 -32.92 -4.31 -9.08
CA PRO A 32 -33.11 -5.51 -8.27
C PRO A 32 -33.08 -6.79 -9.11
N GLY A 33 -32.53 -7.87 -8.56
CA GLY A 33 -32.43 -9.18 -9.20
C GLY A 33 -31.38 -9.27 -10.32
N SER A 34 -30.57 -8.25 -10.56
CA SER A 34 -29.49 -8.32 -11.56
C SER A 34 -28.16 -8.70 -10.93
N VAL A 35 -27.46 -9.66 -11.55
CA VAL A 35 -26.18 -10.20 -11.11
C VAL A 35 -25.12 -9.97 -12.18
N PHE A 36 -24.05 -9.27 -11.81
CA PHE A 36 -22.92 -9.00 -12.68
C PHE A 36 -21.73 -9.89 -12.31
N TYR A 37 -21.15 -10.55 -13.31
CA TYR A 37 -20.04 -11.47 -13.16
C TYR A 37 -18.82 -10.99 -13.96
N GLU A 38 -17.66 -11.05 -13.32
CA GLU A 38 -16.37 -10.81 -13.95
C GLU A 38 -15.32 -11.77 -13.38
N SER A 39 -14.63 -12.54 -14.24
CA SER A 39 -13.45 -13.30 -13.85
C SER A 39 -12.20 -12.77 -14.55
N PHE A 40 -11.14 -12.51 -13.79
CA PHE A 40 -9.83 -12.08 -14.29
C PHE A 40 -9.90 -10.93 -15.32
N SER A 41 -10.60 -9.84 -15.00
CA SER A 41 -10.82 -8.71 -15.93
C SER A 41 -11.50 -9.09 -17.26
N GLY A 42 -12.45 -10.03 -17.18
CA GLY A 42 -13.27 -10.50 -18.30
C GLY A 42 -12.58 -11.54 -19.19
N ASN A 43 -11.53 -12.19 -18.71
CA ASN A 43 -10.75 -13.14 -19.50
C ASN A 43 -11.41 -14.54 -19.55
N GLY A 44 -12.67 -14.57 -20.00
CA GLY A 44 -13.51 -15.76 -20.08
C GLY A 44 -14.57 -15.85 -18.99
N MET A 45 -15.44 -16.85 -19.12
CA MET A 45 -16.40 -17.26 -18.09
C MET A 45 -15.78 -18.42 -17.31
N LEU A 46 -15.04 -18.09 -16.24
CA LEU A 46 -14.15 -19.03 -15.55
C LEU A 46 -14.31 -18.96 -14.02
N ASP A 47 -13.68 -19.94 -13.35
CA ASP A 47 -13.38 -19.90 -11.93
C ASP A 47 -14.63 -19.88 -11.02
N ASN A 48 -14.49 -19.41 -9.78
CA ASN A 48 -15.59 -19.38 -8.81
C ASN A 48 -16.83 -18.61 -9.32
N PRO A 49 -16.70 -17.47 -10.03
CA PRO A 49 -17.86 -16.76 -10.58
C PRO A 49 -18.66 -17.60 -11.59
N GLU A 50 -18.00 -18.43 -12.40
CA GLU A 50 -18.68 -19.32 -13.37
C GLU A 50 -19.50 -20.41 -12.68
N ALA A 51 -18.92 -21.04 -11.65
CA ALA A 51 -19.62 -22.07 -10.89
C ALA A 51 -20.82 -21.50 -10.13
N VAL A 52 -20.67 -20.32 -9.49
CA VAL A 52 -21.78 -19.62 -8.82
C VAL A 52 -22.87 -19.24 -9.83
N PHE A 53 -22.49 -18.72 -11.00
CA PHE A 53 -23.44 -18.40 -12.07
C PHE A 53 -24.28 -19.61 -12.49
N ARG A 54 -23.64 -20.77 -12.74
CA ARG A 54 -24.35 -21.99 -13.14
C ARG A 54 -25.26 -22.50 -12.04
N ALA A 55 -24.82 -22.47 -10.78
CA ALA A 55 -25.64 -22.86 -9.64
C ALA A 55 -26.89 -21.98 -9.50
N LEU A 56 -26.75 -20.65 -9.66
CA LEU A 56 -27.89 -19.73 -9.66
C LEU A 56 -28.83 -19.96 -10.84
N LEU A 57 -28.29 -20.16 -12.04
CA LEU A 57 -29.09 -20.34 -13.25
C LEU A 57 -29.95 -21.62 -13.18
N ALA A 58 -29.42 -22.66 -12.51
CA ALA A 58 -30.07 -23.94 -12.28
C ALA A 58 -31.04 -23.94 -11.10
N ALA A 59 -30.94 -22.99 -10.17
CA ALA A 59 -31.79 -22.90 -8.98
C ALA A 59 -33.19 -22.35 -9.33
N PRO A 60 -34.27 -23.15 -9.23
CA PRO A 60 -35.60 -22.71 -9.69
C PRO A 60 -36.17 -21.53 -8.88
N ASP A 61 -35.85 -21.45 -7.59
CA ASP A 61 -36.24 -20.33 -6.71
C ASP A 61 -35.52 -19.02 -7.07
N GLN A 62 -34.39 -19.10 -7.77
CA GLN A 62 -33.60 -17.97 -8.24
C GLN A 62 -33.87 -17.62 -9.71
N ALA A 63 -34.89 -18.21 -10.34
CA ALA A 63 -35.23 -17.95 -11.75
C ALA A 63 -35.62 -16.49 -12.06
N HIS A 64 -35.91 -15.69 -11.04
CA HIS A 64 -36.20 -14.26 -11.14
C HIS A 64 -34.93 -13.41 -11.40
N LEU A 65 -33.74 -13.98 -11.25
CA LEU A 65 -32.48 -13.28 -11.47
C LEU A 65 -32.15 -13.12 -12.96
N THR A 66 -31.46 -12.03 -13.27
CA THR A 66 -30.86 -11.78 -14.59
C THR A 66 -29.35 -11.71 -14.45
N HIS A 67 -28.62 -12.24 -15.43
CA HIS A 67 -27.19 -12.51 -15.35
C HIS A 67 -26.44 -11.76 -16.45
N ILE A 68 -25.45 -10.98 -16.05
CA ILE A 68 -24.65 -10.15 -16.96
C ILE A 68 -23.18 -10.54 -16.82
N TRP A 69 -22.59 -11.07 -17.89
CA TRP A 69 -21.18 -11.46 -17.93
C TRP A 69 -20.31 -10.44 -18.65
N ALA A 70 -19.22 -10.03 -18.02
CA ALA A 70 -18.19 -9.22 -18.66
C ALA A 70 -17.11 -10.10 -19.32
N LEU A 71 -16.89 -9.90 -20.61
CA LEU A 71 -15.83 -10.58 -21.37
C LEU A 71 -14.93 -9.56 -22.07
N SER A 72 -13.62 -9.79 -22.12
CA SER A 72 -12.63 -8.90 -22.74
C SER A 72 -12.82 -8.83 -24.26
N ASP A 73 -13.19 -9.95 -24.87
CA ASP A 73 -13.52 -10.08 -26.29
C ASP A 73 -14.65 -11.12 -26.50
N LEU A 74 -15.81 -10.66 -26.98
CA LEU A 74 -16.98 -11.52 -27.21
C LEU A 74 -16.79 -12.51 -28.37
N ASN A 75 -15.90 -12.22 -29.31
CA ASN A 75 -15.59 -13.13 -30.42
C ASN A 75 -14.59 -14.19 -29.99
N GLN A 76 -13.61 -13.82 -29.16
CA GLN A 76 -12.65 -14.80 -28.62
C GLN A 76 -13.36 -15.85 -27.76
N TYR A 77 -14.32 -15.46 -26.91
CA TYR A 77 -15.07 -16.39 -26.05
C TYR A 77 -16.44 -16.74 -26.61
N ARG A 78 -16.54 -16.84 -27.94
CA ARG A 78 -17.80 -17.07 -28.65
C ARG A 78 -18.52 -18.35 -28.18
N ALA A 79 -17.77 -19.41 -27.86
CA ALA A 79 -18.34 -20.65 -27.33
C ALA A 79 -19.17 -20.43 -26.06
N ALA A 80 -18.70 -19.59 -25.12
CA ALA A 80 -19.46 -19.27 -23.91
C ALA A 80 -20.69 -18.40 -24.22
N VAL A 81 -20.61 -17.51 -25.21
CA VAL A 81 -21.75 -16.68 -25.64
C VAL A 81 -22.83 -17.56 -26.29
N ASP A 82 -22.43 -18.47 -27.17
CA ASP A 82 -23.34 -19.35 -27.90
C ASP A 82 -24.00 -20.38 -26.95
N GLU A 83 -23.29 -20.85 -25.91
CA GLU A 83 -23.84 -21.78 -24.90
C GLU A 83 -25.11 -21.25 -24.23
N PHE A 84 -25.22 -19.93 -24.01
CA PHE A 84 -26.36 -19.29 -23.33
C PHE A 84 -27.16 -18.34 -24.23
N ALA A 85 -26.99 -18.42 -25.55
CA ALA A 85 -27.63 -17.49 -26.49
C ALA A 85 -29.16 -17.54 -26.44
N ASP A 86 -29.72 -18.71 -26.11
CA ASP A 86 -31.16 -18.95 -26.05
C ASP A 86 -31.76 -18.74 -24.65
N ASP A 87 -30.95 -18.47 -23.61
CA ASP A 87 -31.46 -18.18 -22.26
C ASP A 87 -31.72 -16.66 -22.11
N PRO A 88 -32.99 -16.21 -22.01
CA PRO A 88 -33.32 -14.79 -21.96
C PRO A 88 -32.86 -14.11 -20.67
N ARG A 89 -32.43 -14.87 -19.66
CA ARG A 89 -31.89 -14.34 -18.41
C ARG A 89 -30.42 -13.95 -18.53
N VAL A 90 -29.70 -14.37 -19.57
CA VAL A 90 -28.26 -14.19 -19.70
C VAL A 90 -27.90 -13.13 -20.74
N THR A 91 -26.97 -12.24 -20.42
CA THR A 91 -26.47 -11.22 -21.34
C THR A 91 -24.96 -11.06 -21.21
N PHE A 92 -24.27 -10.85 -22.33
CA PHE A 92 -22.84 -10.62 -22.35
C PHE A 92 -22.51 -9.16 -22.72
N VAL A 93 -21.53 -8.58 -22.03
CA VAL A 93 -21.03 -7.24 -22.28
C VAL A 93 -19.52 -7.25 -22.44
N ARG A 94 -18.99 -6.37 -23.29
CA ARG A 94 -17.54 -6.24 -23.44
C ARG A 94 -16.93 -5.45 -22.28
N TYR A 95 -15.89 -5.98 -21.63
CA TYR A 95 -15.15 -5.34 -20.55
C TYR A 95 -14.70 -3.92 -20.93
N GLY A 96 -14.90 -2.97 -20.03
CA GLY A 96 -14.56 -1.56 -20.24
C GLY A 96 -15.43 -0.80 -21.27
N SER A 97 -16.48 -1.41 -21.81
CA SER A 97 -17.48 -0.72 -22.65
C SER A 97 -18.48 0.09 -21.82
N SER A 98 -19.32 0.90 -22.47
CA SER A 98 -20.42 1.59 -21.77
C SER A 98 -21.40 0.62 -21.10
N ALA A 99 -21.70 -0.50 -21.76
CA ALA A 99 -22.56 -1.55 -21.21
C ALA A 99 -21.95 -2.23 -19.98
N TYR A 100 -20.61 -2.38 -19.94
CA TYR A 100 -19.89 -2.83 -18.76
C TYR A 100 -20.05 -1.86 -17.58
N TYR A 101 -19.81 -0.56 -17.80
CA TYR A 101 -19.97 0.42 -16.72
C TYR A 101 -21.43 0.56 -16.27
N ARG A 102 -22.40 0.36 -17.17
CA ARG A 102 -23.81 0.24 -16.81
C ARG A 102 -24.02 -0.94 -15.86
N ALA A 103 -23.64 -2.14 -16.29
CA ALA A 103 -23.82 -3.36 -15.49
C ALA A 103 -23.15 -3.25 -14.13
N LEU A 104 -21.89 -2.80 -14.07
CA LEU A 104 -21.16 -2.63 -12.81
C LEU A 104 -21.82 -1.61 -11.87
N ALA A 105 -22.35 -0.50 -12.41
CA ALA A 105 -22.95 0.57 -11.60
C ALA A 105 -24.41 0.32 -11.20
N THR A 106 -25.13 -0.54 -11.91
CA THR A 106 -26.57 -0.75 -11.70
C THR A 106 -26.92 -2.17 -11.24
N SER A 107 -26.00 -3.13 -11.22
CA SER A 107 -26.35 -4.49 -10.79
C SER A 107 -26.48 -4.58 -9.27
N GLN A 108 -27.50 -5.31 -8.79
CA GLN A 108 -27.67 -5.55 -7.36
C GLN A 108 -26.56 -6.44 -6.82
N TYR A 109 -26.23 -7.52 -7.50
CA TYR A 109 -25.17 -8.44 -7.07
C TYR A 109 -23.95 -8.30 -7.98
N LEU A 110 -22.77 -8.25 -7.39
CA LEU A 110 -21.48 -8.20 -8.07
C LEU A 110 -20.66 -9.41 -7.65
N VAL A 111 -20.16 -10.19 -8.60
CA VAL A 111 -19.34 -11.39 -8.36
C VAL A 111 -18.03 -11.25 -9.11
N ASN A 112 -16.91 -11.22 -8.39
CA ASN A 112 -15.57 -11.08 -8.95
C ASN A 112 -14.56 -11.96 -8.21
N ASN A 113 -13.59 -12.54 -8.90
CA ASN A 113 -12.56 -13.41 -8.32
C ASN A 113 -11.16 -12.75 -8.19
N ALA A 114 -11.07 -11.47 -8.52
CA ALA A 114 -9.86 -10.66 -8.45
C ALA A 114 -10.22 -9.27 -7.89
N THR A 115 -10.15 -8.23 -8.72
CA THR A 115 -10.47 -6.86 -8.31
C THR A 115 -11.18 -6.14 -9.43
N PHE A 116 -12.21 -5.35 -9.09
CA PHE A 116 -12.68 -4.32 -10.02
C PHE A 116 -11.64 -3.19 -10.16
N PRO A 117 -11.65 -2.44 -11.28
CA PRO A 117 -10.72 -1.34 -11.55
C PRO A 117 -10.67 -0.26 -10.45
N SER A 118 -9.61 0.54 -10.39
CA SER A 118 -9.43 1.57 -9.36
C SER A 118 -10.52 2.65 -9.30
N ASP A 119 -11.31 2.80 -10.37
CA ASP A 119 -12.46 3.70 -10.43
C ASP A 119 -13.79 3.02 -10.01
N PHE A 120 -13.81 1.74 -9.65
CA PHE A 120 -14.98 1.12 -9.00
C PHE A 120 -15.18 1.69 -7.59
N SER A 121 -16.42 1.87 -7.17
CA SER A 121 -16.81 2.22 -5.80
C SER A 121 -18.17 1.57 -5.57
N LYS A 122 -18.32 0.76 -4.51
CA LYS A 122 -19.60 0.11 -4.19
C LYS A 122 -20.64 1.18 -3.87
N ARG A 123 -21.89 0.94 -4.24
CA ARG A 123 -23.02 1.83 -3.95
C ARG A 123 -23.98 1.14 -3.00
N GLU A 124 -24.73 1.93 -2.25
CA GLU A 124 -25.87 1.44 -1.49
C GLU A 124 -26.84 0.66 -2.41
N GLY A 125 -27.35 -0.46 -1.90
CA GLY A 125 -28.20 -1.40 -2.63
C GLY A 125 -27.44 -2.43 -3.48
N GLN A 126 -26.11 -2.35 -3.57
CA GLN A 126 -25.29 -3.40 -4.17
C GLN A 126 -24.76 -4.37 -3.11
N VAL A 127 -24.57 -5.63 -3.50
CA VAL A 127 -23.98 -6.72 -2.73
C VAL A 127 -22.79 -7.26 -3.52
N TYR A 128 -21.59 -7.18 -2.96
CA TYR A 128 -20.35 -7.59 -3.60
C TYR A 128 -19.75 -8.84 -2.96
N LEU A 129 -19.75 -9.93 -3.72
CA LEU A 129 -19.00 -11.16 -3.44
C LEU A 129 -17.65 -11.13 -4.17
N ASN A 130 -16.56 -11.04 -3.40
CA ASN A 130 -15.22 -11.28 -3.90
C ASN A 130 -14.79 -12.71 -3.56
N THR A 131 -14.67 -13.56 -4.57
CA THR A 131 -14.37 -14.98 -4.38
C THR A 131 -12.88 -15.28 -4.26
N TRP A 132 -12.02 -14.31 -4.58
CA TRP A 132 -10.60 -14.53 -4.87
C TRP A 132 -10.37 -15.75 -5.77
N HIS A 133 -9.14 -16.27 -5.85
CA HIS A 133 -8.77 -17.25 -6.86
C HIS A 133 -7.74 -18.29 -6.39
N GLY A 134 -7.63 -18.57 -5.10
CA GLY A 134 -6.72 -19.61 -4.62
C GLY A 134 -6.31 -19.47 -3.16
N THR A 135 -6.14 -20.61 -2.50
CA THR A 135 -5.34 -20.72 -1.27
C THR A 135 -3.92 -20.24 -1.55
N PRO A 136 -3.34 -19.34 -0.74
CA PRO A 136 -2.02 -18.81 -1.01
C PRO A 136 -0.92 -19.81 -0.63
N LEU A 137 -0.01 -20.08 -1.57
CA LEU A 137 1.26 -20.76 -1.26
C LEU A 137 2.37 -19.72 -0.98
N LYS A 138 2.39 -18.68 -1.80
CA LYS A 138 3.37 -17.58 -1.76
C LYS A 138 2.89 -16.52 -0.78
N ARG A 139 3.84 -15.89 -0.07
CA ARG A 139 3.53 -14.70 0.72
C ARG A 139 2.92 -13.63 -0.17
N MET A 140 1.96 -12.89 0.38
CA MET A 140 1.22 -11.88 -0.35
C MET A 140 0.73 -10.78 0.57
N GLY A 141 0.14 -9.73 0.00
CA GLY A 141 -0.29 -8.60 0.81
C GLY A 141 0.93 -7.83 1.33
N TYR A 142 0.95 -7.58 2.63
CA TYR A 142 2.03 -6.96 3.39
C TYR A 142 3.17 -7.93 3.78
N ASP A 143 3.00 -9.24 3.55
CA ASP A 143 4.03 -10.23 3.88
C ASP A 143 5.20 -10.28 2.87
N ILE A 144 5.14 -9.44 1.83
CA ILE A 144 6.18 -9.28 0.82
C ILE A 144 6.78 -7.87 0.89
N GLU A 145 8.06 -7.76 0.53
CA GLU A 145 8.71 -6.47 0.35
C GLU A 145 7.92 -5.60 -0.65
N ASP A 146 7.73 -4.31 -0.32
CA ASP A 146 6.90 -3.37 -1.09
C ASP A 146 5.43 -3.77 -1.30
N GLY A 147 4.95 -4.74 -0.53
CA GLY A 147 3.61 -5.30 -0.63
C GLY A 147 2.49 -4.27 -0.55
N ALA A 148 2.61 -3.30 0.35
CA ALA A 148 1.62 -2.24 0.55
C ALA A 148 1.24 -1.49 -0.75
N LEU A 149 2.23 -1.14 -1.58
CA LEU A 149 1.99 -0.39 -2.82
C LEU A 149 1.38 -1.26 -3.91
N ALA A 150 1.79 -2.53 -3.98
CA ALA A 150 1.27 -3.49 -4.95
C ALA A 150 -0.20 -3.87 -4.67
N THR A 151 -0.62 -3.79 -3.41
CA THR A 151 -1.92 -4.30 -2.94
C THR A 151 -2.99 -3.22 -2.83
N ALA A 152 -2.67 -1.96 -3.16
CA ALA A 152 -3.55 -0.83 -2.94
C ALA A 152 -4.96 -0.97 -3.60
N ASN A 153 -5.06 -1.51 -4.82
CA ASN A 153 -6.38 -1.78 -5.43
C ASN A 153 -7.04 -3.05 -4.87
N ILE A 154 -6.25 -4.00 -4.36
CA ILE A 154 -6.75 -5.24 -3.77
C ILE A 154 -7.48 -4.93 -2.47
N ILE A 155 -6.81 -4.24 -1.54
CA ILE A 155 -7.38 -3.85 -0.23
C ILE A 155 -8.67 -3.06 -0.44
N ARG A 156 -8.65 -2.11 -1.37
CA ARG A 156 -9.83 -1.30 -1.74
C ARG A 156 -11.05 -2.14 -2.13
N ASN A 157 -10.83 -3.24 -2.86
CA ASN A 157 -11.92 -4.15 -3.23
C ASN A 157 -12.33 -5.02 -2.04
N PHE A 158 -11.38 -5.46 -1.20
CA PHE A 158 -11.70 -6.24 -0.01
C PHE A 158 -12.53 -5.47 1.01
N VAL A 159 -12.14 -4.26 1.38
CA VAL A 159 -12.91 -3.44 2.33
C VAL A 159 -14.26 -2.96 1.78
N ALA A 160 -14.46 -3.07 0.47
CA ALA A 160 -15.74 -2.78 -0.19
C ALA A 160 -16.62 -4.03 -0.35
N ALA A 161 -16.09 -5.25 -0.18
CA ALA A 161 -16.84 -6.48 -0.40
C ALA A 161 -17.75 -6.80 0.79
N ASP A 162 -19.01 -7.16 0.51
CA ASP A 162 -19.94 -7.66 1.53
C ASP A 162 -19.58 -9.08 1.93
N TYR A 163 -19.01 -9.85 1.00
CA TYR A 163 -18.56 -11.22 1.22
C TYR A 163 -17.16 -11.43 0.63
N LEU A 164 -16.25 -11.95 1.45
CA LEU A 164 -14.96 -12.51 1.01
C LEU A 164 -15.06 -14.03 1.10
N LEU A 165 -14.62 -14.75 0.07
CA LEU A 165 -14.61 -16.22 0.08
C LEU A 165 -13.20 -16.75 0.38
N ALA A 166 -13.12 -17.60 1.40
CA ALA A 166 -11.96 -18.43 1.69
C ALA A 166 -12.28 -19.91 1.41
N ALA A 167 -11.37 -20.61 0.74
CA ALA A 167 -11.51 -22.05 0.53
C ALA A 167 -11.40 -22.85 1.84
N ASN A 168 -10.63 -22.34 2.80
CA ASN A 168 -10.30 -23.00 4.07
C ASN A 168 -9.86 -21.96 5.11
N ALA A 169 -9.78 -22.38 6.38
CA ALA A 169 -9.37 -21.52 7.49
C ALA A 169 -7.95 -20.95 7.32
N PHE A 170 -7.01 -21.71 6.74
CA PHE A 170 -5.66 -21.20 6.50
C PHE A 170 -5.66 -19.98 5.58
N MET A 171 -6.45 -19.99 4.51
CA MET A 171 -6.60 -18.83 3.64
C MET A 171 -7.25 -17.65 4.37
N ALA A 172 -8.23 -17.90 5.24
CA ALA A 172 -8.81 -16.86 6.09
C ALA A 172 -7.73 -16.17 6.95
N ASP A 173 -6.98 -16.97 7.72
CA ASP A 173 -6.01 -16.49 8.71
C ASP A 173 -4.78 -15.85 8.05
N GLN A 174 -4.16 -16.54 7.09
CA GLN A 174 -2.89 -16.11 6.50
C GLN A 174 -3.09 -15.05 5.44
N MET A 175 -4.11 -15.18 4.59
CA MET A 175 -4.31 -14.23 3.51
C MET A 175 -5.02 -12.99 4.00
N TYR A 176 -6.24 -13.13 4.51
CA TYR A 176 -7.10 -11.99 4.78
C TYR A 176 -6.70 -11.27 6.08
N GLU A 177 -6.52 -12.02 7.17
CA GLU A 177 -6.21 -11.43 8.47
C GLU A 177 -4.77 -10.96 8.58
N THR A 178 -3.81 -11.82 8.27
CA THR A 178 -2.38 -11.49 8.41
C THR A 178 -1.84 -10.77 7.19
N GLY A 179 -1.85 -11.42 6.03
CA GLY A 179 -1.24 -10.92 4.81
C GLY A 179 -1.86 -9.62 4.32
N TYR A 180 -3.19 -9.46 4.37
CA TYR A 180 -3.87 -8.22 3.98
C TYR A 180 -4.32 -7.35 5.16
N LYS A 181 -4.02 -7.76 6.40
CA LYS A 181 -4.31 -6.99 7.62
C LYS A 181 -5.77 -6.54 7.74
N LEU A 182 -6.73 -7.38 7.37
CA LEU A 182 -8.14 -6.94 7.30
C LEU A 182 -8.85 -6.83 8.65
N SER A 183 -8.30 -7.41 9.72
CA SER A 183 -8.82 -7.27 11.08
C SER A 183 -8.89 -5.80 11.49
N GLY A 184 -9.97 -5.38 12.16
CA GLY A 184 -10.26 -3.99 12.56
C GLY A 184 -10.92 -3.12 11.46
N VAL A 185 -10.73 -3.45 10.18
CA VAL A 185 -11.20 -2.60 9.05
C VAL A 185 -12.24 -3.25 8.17
N TYR A 186 -12.22 -4.57 8.01
CA TYR A 186 -13.21 -5.27 7.20
C TYR A 186 -14.54 -5.43 7.94
N ARG A 187 -15.65 -4.98 7.33
CA ARG A 187 -17.00 -5.00 7.94
C ARG A 187 -17.95 -6.01 7.30
N GLY A 188 -17.52 -6.71 6.26
CA GLY A 188 -18.32 -7.75 5.60
C GLY A 188 -18.24 -9.10 6.30
N THR A 189 -18.65 -10.15 5.60
CA THR A 189 -18.59 -11.54 6.07
C THR A 189 -17.51 -12.32 5.34
N LEU A 190 -16.59 -12.95 6.08
CA LEU A 190 -15.68 -13.95 5.51
C LEU A 190 -16.37 -15.32 5.52
N VAL A 191 -16.44 -15.95 4.35
CA VAL A 191 -17.14 -17.22 4.11
C VAL A 191 -16.11 -18.35 3.96
N GLU A 192 -16.19 -19.39 4.77
CA GLU A 192 -15.29 -20.55 4.74
C GLU A 192 -16.01 -21.82 4.31
N GLU A 193 -16.49 -21.83 3.08
CA GLU A 193 -17.37 -22.89 2.57
C GLU A 193 -16.81 -23.68 1.39
N GLY A 194 -15.50 -23.60 1.19
CA GLY A 194 -14.84 -24.18 0.02
C GLY A 194 -15.02 -23.32 -1.23
N TYR A 195 -14.54 -23.82 -2.36
CA TYR A 195 -14.53 -23.09 -3.62
C TYR A 195 -15.49 -23.65 -4.65
N PRO A 196 -16.48 -22.86 -5.12
CA PRO A 196 -17.41 -23.25 -6.18
C PRO A 196 -16.71 -23.81 -7.43
N ARG A 197 -15.52 -23.32 -7.79
CA ARG A 197 -14.80 -23.86 -8.97
C ARG A 197 -14.35 -25.31 -8.79
N ILE A 198 -14.13 -25.79 -7.57
CA ILE A 198 -13.72 -27.17 -7.30
C ILE A 198 -14.88 -28.13 -7.52
N ASP A 199 -16.14 -27.69 -7.34
CA ASP A 199 -17.33 -28.48 -7.70
C ASP A 199 -17.28 -28.94 -9.18
N ARG A 200 -16.65 -28.15 -10.05
CA ARG A 200 -16.49 -28.45 -11.49
C ARG A 200 -15.52 -29.61 -11.78
N GLN A 201 -14.81 -30.11 -10.77
CA GLN A 201 -13.96 -31.31 -10.87
C GLN A 201 -14.75 -32.61 -10.72
N PHE A 202 -15.91 -32.57 -10.04
CA PHE A 202 -16.78 -33.72 -9.79
C PHE A 202 -17.64 -34.00 -11.02
N LEU A 203 -17.00 -34.55 -12.06
CA LEU A 203 -17.65 -34.88 -13.32
C LEU A 203 -18.26 -36.27 -13.26
N ASP A 204 -19.44 -36.44 -13.86
CA ASP A 204 -19.97 -37.74 -14.24
C ASP A 204 -19.36 -38.21 -15.58
N ASP A 205 -19.79 -39.36 -16.10
CA ASP A 205 -19.27 -39.90 -17.36
C ASP A 205 -19.52 -38.96 -18.54
N ALA A 206 -20.68 -38.30 -18.57
CA ALA A 206 -21.02 -37.33 -19.61
C ALA A 206 -20.10 -36.09 -19.54
N GLY A 207 -19.88 -35.53 -18.36
CA GLY A 207 -18.98 -34.41 -18.13
C GLY A 207 -17.53 -34.73 -18.47
N ARG A 208 -17.06 -35.94 -18.15
CA ARG A 208 -15.74 -36.43 -18.57
C ARG A 208 -15.63 -36.50 -20.10
N ALA A 209 -16.62 -37.08 -20.76
CA ALA A 209 -16.64 -37.18 -22.22
C ALA A 209 -16.68 -35.80 -22.90
N GLU A 210 -17.47 -34.87 -22.36
CA GLU A 210 -17.54 -33.48 -22.80
C GLU A 210 -16.19 -32.78 -22.69
N ALA A 211 -15.55 -32.85 -21.53
CA ALA A 211 -14.24 -32.22 -21.30
C ALA A 211 -13.17 -32.75 -22.29
N ARG A 212 -13.14 -34.08 -22.51
CA ARG A 212 -12.24 -34.71 -23.48
C ARG A 212 -12.58 -34.31 -24.92
N ARG A 213 -13.87 -34.19 -25.27
CA ARG A 213 -14.30 -33.75 -26.59
C ARG A 213 -13.86 -32.31 -26.87
N ARG A 214 -14.06 -31.37 -25.93
CA ARG A 214 -13.64 -29.97 -26.08
C ARG A 214 -12.13 -29.84 -26.30
N LEU A 215 -11.31 -30.61 -25.57
CA LEU A 215 -9.86 -30.64 -25.79
C LEU A 215 -9.51 -31.20 -27.19
N THR A 216 -10.22 -32.25 -27.63
CA THR A 216 -10.02 -32.85 -28.96
C THR A 216 -10.40 -31.89 -30.09
N GLU A 217 -11.53 -31.19 -29.97
CA GLU A 217 -11.99 -30.15 -30.90
C GLU A 217 -11.01 -28.96 -30.96
N ALA A 218 -10.33 -28.66 -29.85
CA ALA A 218 -9.25 -27.67 -29.81
C ALA A 218 -7.94 -28.13 -30.50
N GLY A 219 -7.88 -29.38 -30.97
CA GLY A 219 -6.74 -29.95 -31.69
C GLY A 219 -5.76 -30.73 -30.83
N ILE A 220 -6.13 -31.11 -29.62
CA ILE A 220 -5.34 -31.97 -28.72
C ILE A 220 -5.75 -33.42 -28.94
N PRO A 221 -4.91 -34.28 -29.56
CA PRO A 221 -5.30 -35.65 -29.87
C PRO A 221 -5.26 -36.50 -28.60
N LEU A 222 -6.34 -36.60 -27.82
CA LEU A 222 -6.30 -37.35 -26.56
C LEU A 222 -6.32 -38.88 -26.78
N GLY A 223 -7.25 -39.38 -27.61
CA GLY A 223 -7.59 -40.80 -27.65
C GLY A 223 -8.08 -41.30 -26.28
N ASP A 224 -7.78 -42.55 -25.94
CA ASP A 224 -8.12 -43.17 -24.64
C ASP A 224 -7.02 -42.98 -23.58
N ARG A 225 -6.03 -42.12 -23.86
CA ARG A 225 -4.86 -41.93 -23.01
C ARG A 225 -5.18 -41.22 -21.70
N LYS A 226 -4.45 -41.59 -20.65
CA LYS A 226 -4.43 -40.88 -19.37
C LYS A 226 -3.78 -39.50 -19.53
N ILE A 227 -4.24 -38.52 -18.77
CA ILE A 227 -3.82 -37.12 -18.90
C ILE A 227 -2.85 -36.78 -17.78
N ILE A 228 -1.65 -36.34 -18.14
CA ILE A 228 -0.73 -35.65 -17.23
C ILE A 228 -0.87 -34.16 -17.53
N LEU A 229 -1.27 -33.36 -16.54
CA LEU A 229 -1.35 -31.92 -16.71
C LEU A 229 -0.08 -31.28 -16.16
N TYR A 230 0.69 -30.61 -17.00
CA TYR A 230 1.79 -29.76 -16.60
C TYR A 230 1.32 -28.30 -16.53
N ALA A 231 1.36 -27.72 -15.33
CA ALA A 231 0.88 -26.38 -15.03
C ALA A 231 1.94 -25.55 -14.27
N PRO A 232 2.98 -25.06 -14.98
CA PRO A 232 4.02 -24.22 -14.37
C PRO A 232 3.52 -22.78 -14.09
N THR A 233 4.08 -22.14 -13.06
CA THR A 233 3.94 -20.69 -12.86
C THR A 233 4.76 -19.90 -13.87
N TRP A 234 4.34 -18.66 -14.13
CA TRP A 234 5.05 -17.75 -15.03
C TRP A 234 6.23 -17.09 -14.32
N LYS A 235 7.33 -16.85 -15.04
CA LYS A 235 8.55 -16.20 -14.53
C LYS A 235 8.65 -14.74 -15.02
N GLY A 236 8.98 -13.83 -14.09
CA GLY A 236 9.27 -12.42 -14.41
C GLY A 236 8.98 -11.41 -13.29
N ALA A 237 9.72 -10.28 -13.30
CA ALA A 237 9.64 -9.23 -12.28
C ALA A 237 8.38 -8.34 -12.34
N SER A 238 7.54 -8.47 -13.39
CA SER A 238 6.31 -7.69 -13.51
C SER A 238 5.23 -8.41 -14.33
N PHE A 239 3.97 -8.35 -13.89
CA PHE A 239 2.80 -8.97 -14.56
C PHE A 239 2.61 -8.55 -16.04
N GLY A 240 3.20 -7.42 -16.47
CA GLY A 240 3.00 -6.85 -17.80
C GLY A 240 4.07 -7.20 -18.84
N ARG A 241 5.14 -7.93 -18.46
CA ARG A 241 6.23 -8.34 -19.36
C ARG A 241 6.74 -9.73 -18.96
N PRO A 242 6.07 -10.82 -19.37
CA PRO A 242 6.57 -12.17 -19.15
C PRO A 242 7.87 -12.35 -19.94
N THR A 243 8.90 -12.87 -19.27
CA THR A 243 10.10 -13.43 -19.90
C THR A 243 10.05 -14.92 -19.67
N ASP A 244 9.06 -15.58 -20.25
CA ASP A 244 8.99 -17.04 -20.20
C ASP A 244 9.64 -17.62 -21.46
N ASP A 245 10.59 -18.52 -21.24
CA ASP A 245 11.22 -19.31 -22.29
C ASP A 245 10.30 -20.50 -22.63
N ILE A 246 9.49 -20.32 -23.67
CA ILE A 246 8.63 -21.39 -24.18
C ILE A 246 9.46 -22.57 -24.68
N ASP A 247 10.69 -22.34 -25.17
CA ASP A 247 11.55 -23.37 -25.69
C ASP A 247 12.07 -24.25 -24.53
N GLU A 248 12.47 -23.65 -23.41
CA GLU A 248 12.80 -24.38 -22.16
C GLU A 248 11.62 -25.26 -21.68
N THR A 249 10.39 -24.74 -21.72
CA THR A 249 9.19 -25.50 -21.34
C THR A 249 8.97 -26.72 -22.24
N LEU A 250 9.25 -26.59 -23.54
CA LEU A 250 9.16 -27.69 -24.49
C LEU A 250 10.24 -28.76 -24.25
N GLU A 251 11.47 -28.34 -23.94
CA GLU A 251 12.56 -29.26 -23.59
C GLU A 251 12.23 -30.08 -22.34
N HIS A 252 11.64 -29.44 -21.32
CA HIS A 252 11.17 -30.13 -20.13
C HIS A 252 10.08 -31.16 -20.44
N ILE A 253 9.08 -30.81 -21.26
CA ILE A 253 8.03 -31.74 -21.67
C ILE A 253 8.61 -32.91 -22.45
N ALA A 254 9.56 -32.67 -23.36
CA ALA A 254 10.22 -33.73 -24.12
C ALA A 254 10.98 -34.69 -23.19
N ALA A 255 11.73 -34.17 -22.22
CA ALA A 255 12.45 -34.98 -21.24
C ALA A 255 11.51 -35.84 -20.37
N ILE A 256 10.30 -35.35 -20.07
CA ILE A 256 9.26 -36.13 -19.38
C ILE A 256 8.68 -37.20 -20.33
N GLU A 257 8.32 -36.82 -21.57
CA GLU A 257 7.78 -37.73 -22.60
C GLU A 257 8.73 -38.90 -22.90
N GLU A 258 10.06 -38.72 -22.78
CA GLU A 258 11.06 -39.78 -22.94
C GLU A 258 11.01 -40.88 -21.88
N ARG A 259 10.39 -40.62 -20.72
CA ARG A 259 10.39 -41.52 -19.55
C ARG A 259 9.06 -42.20 -19.28
N ILE A 260 8.00 -41.75 -19.93
CA ILE A 260 6.65 -42.28 -19.75
C ILE A 260 6.21 -43.08 -20.99
N ASP A 261 5.25 -43.98 -20.80
CA ASP A 261 4.58 -44.63 -21.92
C ASP A 261 3.60 -43.65 -22.60
N THR A 262 4.03 -43.00 -23.67
CA THR A 262 3.22 -42.03 -24.44
C THR A 262 2.08 -42.68 -25.24
N SER A 263 2.02 -44.01 -25.30
CA SER A 263 0.84 -44.74 -25.79
C SER A 263 -0.26 -44.84 -24.73
N ARG A 264 0.12 -44.79 -23.45
CA ARG A 264 -0.78 -44.75 -22.27
C ARG A 264 -1.09 -43.33 -21.82
N TYR A 265 -0.12 -42.41 -21.86
CA TYR A 265 -0.27 -41.04 -21.35
C TYR A 265 -0.15 -39.97 -22.44
N VAL A 266 -0.78 -38.82 -22.19
CA VAL A 266 -0.58 -37.58 -22.92
C VAL A 266 -0.27 -36.45 -21.94
N VAL A 267 0.79 -35.70 -22.21
CA VAL A 267 1.15 -34.52 -21.43
C VAL A 267 0.46 -33.29 -22.02
N LEU A 268 -0.34 -32.60 -21.21
CA LEU A 268 -1.00 -31.35 -21.55
C LEU A 268 -0.33 -30.19 -20.84
N LEU A 269 -0.20 -29.05 -21.51
CA LEU A 269 0.37 -27.84 -20.95
C LEU A 269 -0.75 -26.84 -20.61
N LYS A 270 -0.85 -26.42 -19.35
CA LYS A 270 -1.72 -25.31 -18.94
C LYS A 270 -0.86 -24.13 -18.46
N THR A 271 -0.88 -23.04 -19.24
CA THR A 271 -0.14 -21.82 -18.91
C THR A 271 -1.02 -20.78 -18.22
N HIS A 272 -0.38 -19.85 -17.49
CA HIS A 272 -1.04 -18.66 -16.99
C HIS A 272 -1.63 -17.82 -18.15
N GLN A 273 -2.72 -17.10 -17.88
CA GLN A 273 -3.51 -16.38 -18.89
C GLN A 273 -2.67 -15.41 -19.76
N THR A 274 -1.71 -14.69 -19.16
CA THR A 274 -0.80 -13.79 -19.87
C THR A 274 0.16 -14.53 -20.80
N VAL A 275 0.68 -15.69 -20.37
CA VAL A 275 1.64 -16.51 -21.10
C VAL A 275 0.95 -17.26 -22.23
N HIS A 276 -0.30 -17.67 -22.01
CA HIS A 276 -1.09 -18.37 -23.01
C HIS A 276 -1.22 -17.60 -24.31
N ALA A 277 -1.35 -16.27 -24.28
CA ALA A 277 -1.43 -15.45 -25.49
C ALA A 277 -0.14 -15.48 -26.34
N LEU A 278 1.01 -15.78 -25.72
CA LEU A 278 2.28 -16.02 -26.41
C LEU A 278 2.38 -17.48 -26.86
N ALA A 279 2.09 -18.42 -25.96
CA ALA A 279 2.12 -19.85 -26.21
C ALA A 279 1.18 -20.28 -27.36
N SER A 280 -0.02 -19.70 -27.44
CA SER A 280 -1.02 -20.01 -28.46
C SER A 280 -0.60 -19.61 -29.88
N ARG A 281 0.46 -18.79 -30.02
CA ARG A 281 1.03 -18.42 -31.32
C ARG A 281 2.07 -19.41 -31.83
N ARG A 282 2.52 -20.36 -31.01
CA ARG A 282 3.50 -21.39 -31.35
C ARG A 282 2.79 -22.64 -31.86
N PRO A 283 2.87 -22.97 -33.17
CA PRO A 283 2.16 -24.12 -33.74
C PRO A 283 2.47 -25.47 -33.06
N GLU A 284 3.70 -25.65 -32.60
CA GLU A 284 4.20 -26.86 -31.92
C GLU A 284 3.50 -27.14 -30.59
N LEU A 285 2.99 -26.11 -29.91
CA LEU A 285 2.25 -26.24 -28.65
C LEU A 285 0.78 -26.61 -28.86
N LYS A 286 0.24 -26.45 -30.07
CA LYS A 286 -1.19 -26.67 -30.35
C LYS A 286 -1.67 -28.07 -29.96
N ARG A 287 -0.80 -29.09 -30.04
CA ARG A 287 -1.13 -30.49 -29.70
C ARG A 287 -1.28 -30.76 -28.21
N MET A 288 -0.89 -29.83 -27.34
CA MET A 288 -0.81 -30.02 -25.88
C MET A 288 -1.34 -28.84 -25.06
N LEU A 289 -1.38 -27.63 -25.63
CA LEU A 289 -1.75 -26.41 -24.92
C LEU A 289 -3.26 -26.37 -24.66
N VAL A 290 -3.63 -26.47 -23.38
CA VAL A 290 -5.01 -26.39 -22.91
C VAL A 290 -5.56 -24.97 -23.18
N PRO A 291 -6.67 -24.84 -23.95
CA PRO A 291 -7.29 -23.54 -24.21
C PRO A 291 -7.70 -22.80 -22.92
N ASN A 292 -7.59 -21.47 -22.93
CA ASN A 292 -8.00 -20.66 -21.78
C ASN A 292 -9.51 -20.59 -21.52
N GLU A 293 -10.31 -20.83 -22.55
CA GLU A 293 -11.78 -20.86 -22.48
C GLU A 293 -12.36 -22.12 -21.85
N ILE A 294 -11.54 -23.16 -21.66
CA ILE A 294 -11.94 -24.36 -20.92
C ILE A 294 -11.63 -24.09 -19.43
N PRO A 295 -12.63 -24.12 -18.53
CA PRO A 295 -12.40 -23.96 -17.11
C PRO A 295 -11.35 -24.95 -16.59
N THR A 296 -10.34 -24.44 -15.89
CA THR A 296 -9.20 -25.25 -15.44
C THR A 296 -9.63 -26.42 -14.57
N ASN A 297 -10.57 -26.22 -13.65
CA ASN A 297 -11.09 -27.28 -12.78
C ASN A 297 -11.83 -28.40 -13.54
N VAL A 298 -12.41 -28.13 -14.71
CA VAL A 298 -12.97 -29.19 -15.56
C VAL A 298 -11.84 -30.07 -16.13
N VAL A 299 -10.71 -29.47 -16.50
CA VAL A 299 -9.52 -30.21 -16.95
C VAL A 299 -8.90 -31.00 -15.80
N LEU A 300 -8.82 -30.43 -14.60
CA LEU A 300 -8.37 -31.13 -13.40
C LEU A 300 -9.22 -32.38 -13.11
N GLY A 301 -10.54 -32.32 -13.28
CA GLY A 301 -11.43 -33.47 -13.09
C GLY A 301 -11.11 -34.70 -13.97
N ILE A 302 -10.54 -34.49 -15.16
CA ILE A 302 -10.10 -35.56 -16.08
C ILE A 302 -8.58 -35.79 -16.08
N THR A 303 -7.83 -35.11 -15.21
CA THR A 303 -6.36 -35.23 -15.12
C THR A 303 -5.97 -36.38 -14.21
N ASP A 304 -5.13 -37.31 -14.68
CA ASP A 304 -4.66 -38.47 -13.91
C ASP A 304 -3.47 -38.17 -13.01
N ALA A 305 -2.59 -37.24 -13.41
CA ALA A 305 -1.49 -36.73 -12.57
C ALA A 305 -1.21 -35.25 -12.86
N LEU A 306 -0.86 -34.48 -11.83
CA LEU A 306 -0.51 -33.06 -11.94
C LEU A 306 0.99 -32.87 -11.77
N ILE A 307 1.62 -32.17 -12.71
CA ILE A 307 2.96 -31.59 -12.54
C ILE A 307 2.78 -30.08 -12.37
N THR A 308 3.32 -29.52 -11.30
CA THR A 308 3.29 -28.07 -11.07
C THR A 308 4.54 -27.62 -10.33
N ASP A 309 4.59 -26.39 -9.88
CA ASP A 309 5.69 -25.77 -9.16
C ASP A 309 5.11 -24.98 -7.97
N TYR A 310 5.39 -23.69 -7.85
CA TYR A 310 4.87 -22.81 -6.79
C TYR A 310 3.40 -22.37 -7.01
N SER A 311 2.57 -23.15 -7.71
CA SER A 311 1.22 -22.76 -8.08
C SER A 311 0.18 -23.14 -7.03
N SER A 312 -0.82 -22.30 -6.77
CA SER A 312 -1.95 -22.66 -5.90
C SER A 312 -2.88 -23.72 -6.51
N ILE A 313 -2.68 -24.10 -7.79
CA ILE A 313 -3.50 -25.10 -8.49
C ILE A 313 -3.47 -26.48 -7.82
N PHE A 314 -2.40 -26.83 -7.10
CA PHE A 314 -2.34 -28.14 -6.44
C PHE A 314 -3.33 -28.24 -5.29
N PHE A 315 -3.64 -27.14 -4.58
CA PHE A 315 -4.65 -27.17 -3.51
C PHE A 315 -6.01 -27.57 -4.07
N ASP A 316 -6.38 -27.03 -5.22
CA ASP A 316 -7.60 -27.42 -5.93
C ASP A 316 -7.57 -28.90 -6.31
N PHE A 317 -6.41 -29.43 -6.73
CA PHE A 317 -6.27 -30.80 -7.20
C PHE A 317 -6.23 -31.85 -6.08
N LEU A 318 -5.94 -31.45 -4.82
CA LEU A 318 -5.92 -32.34 -3.67
C LEU A 318 -7.18 -33.19 -3.57
N GLN A 319 -8.36 -32.62 -3.86
CA GLN A 319 -9.63 -33.34 -3.70
C GLN A 319 -9.83 -34.48 -4.69
N THR A 320 -9.03 -34.54 -5.77
CA THR A 320 -9.06 -35.66 -6.71
C THR A 320 -8.48 -36.95 -6.13
N GLY A 321 -7.62 -36.85 -5.10
CA GLY A 321 -6.88 -37.98 -4.54
C GLY A 321 -5.83 -38.56 -5.49
N ARG A 322 -5.42 -37.81 -6.52
CA ARG A 322 -4.49 -38.23 -7.56
C ARG A 322 -3.08 -37.66 -7.36
N PRO A 323 -2.04 -38.29 -7.93
CA PRO A 323 -0.65 -37.87 -7.77
C PRO A 323 -0.37 -36.43 -8.19
N ILE A 324 0.44 -35.74 -7.39
CA ILE A 324 0.96 -34.40 -7.64
C ILE A 324 2.49 -34.47 -7.60
N LEU A 325 3.16 -33.89 -8.58
CA LEU A 325 4.62 -33.77 -8.64
C LEU A 325 5.01 -32.31 -8.78
N PHE A 326 6.11 -31.93 -8.13
CA PHE A 326 6.59 -30.55 -8.10
C PHE A 326 7.92 -30.43 -8.82
N PHE A 327 7.93 -29.68 -9.92
CA PHE A 327 9.11 -29.40 -10.72
C PHE A 327 9.60 -27.96 -10.47
N THR A 328 10.65 -27.83 -9.68
CA THR A 328 11.17 -26.56 -9.16
C THR A 328 12.67 -26.41 -9.47
N PRO A 329 13.08 -26.25 -10.74
CA PRO A 329 14.49 -26.14 -11.11
C PRO A 329 15.18 -24.89 -10.55
N ASP A 330 14.40 -23.89 -10.11
CA ASP A 330 14.83 -22.59 -9.61
C ASP A 330 14.59 -22.41 -8.09
N LEU A 331 14.41 -23.50 -7.34
CA LEU A 331 14.06 -23.45 -5.92
C LEU A 331 15.03 -22.62 -5.08
N ALA A 332 16.34 -22.73 -5.35
CA ALA A 332 17.37 -21.96 -4.67
C ALA A 332 17.23 -20.44 -4.89
N ASP A 333 16.92 -20.02 -6.12
CA ASP A 333 16.71 -18.61 -6.47
C ASP A 333 15.35 -18.10 -5.95
N TYR A 334 14.34 -18.98 -5.91
CA TYR A 334 12.98 -18.65 -5.53
C TYR A 334 12.82 -18.35 -4.03
N ALA A 335 13.48 -19.15 -3.18
CA ALA A 335 13.44 -19.00 -1.72
C ALA A 335 13.90 -17.61 -1.25
N GLY A 336 14.82 -16.97 -1.99
CA GLY A 336 15.37 -15.66 -1.63
C GLY A 336 14.49 -14.44 -1.96
N THR A 337 13.43 -14.56 -2.77
CA THR A 337 12.77 -13.36 -3.34
C THR A 337 11.32 -13.13 -2.96
N ARG A 338 10.52 -14.20 -2.75
CA ARG A 338 9.06 -14.05 -2.60
C ARG A 338 8.48 -14.68 -1.34
N GLY A 339 9.21 -15.59 -0.70
CA GLY A 339 8.80 -16.31 0.50
C GLY A 339 7.60 -17.25 0.28
N LEU A 340 7.62 -18.39 0.96
CA LEU A 340 6.50 -19.33 1.03
C LEU A 340 5.86 -19.24 2.43
N TYR A 341 4.59 -19.63 2.55
CA TYR A 341 3.95 -19.79 3.87
C TYR A 341 4.31 -21.11 4.56
N PHE A 342 4.78 -22.11 3.81
CA PHE A 342 5.23 -23.40 4.32
C PHE A 342 6.21 -24.04 3.34
N GLU A 343 7.04 -24.95 3.83
CA GLU A 343 8.24 -25.42 3.14
C GLU A 343 7.93 -26.55 2.12
N PRO A 344 8.78 -26.74 1.08
CA PRO A 344 8.56 -27.76 0.04
C PRO A 344 8.52 -29.21 0.52
N ASP A 345 9.16 -29.52 1.65
CA ASP A 345 9.11 -30.84 2.27
C ASP A 345 7.73 -31.19 2.86
N GLU A 346 6.90 -30.17 3.13
CA GLU A 346 5.51 -30.36 3.54
C GLU A 346 4.56 -30.65 2.37
N TRP A 347 4.97 -30.44 1.11
CA TRP A 347 4.10 -30.54 -0.07
C TRP A 347 3.64 -31.98 -0.37
N PRO A 348 2.46 -32.21 -0.97
CA PRO A 348 1.81 -33.53 -1.01
C PRO A 348 2.45 -34.52 -2.02
N GLY A 349 3.64 -34.25 -2.53
CA GLY A 349 4.27 -35.02 -3.61
C GLY A 349 5.79 -34.82 -3.69
N PRO A 350 6.48 -35.54 -4.60
CA PRO A 350 7.90 -35.38 -4.80
C PRO A 350 8.23 -33.99 -5.36
N VAL A 351 9.30 -33.38 -4.83
CA VAL A 351 9.89 -32.14 -5.33
C VAL A 351 11.18 -32.48 -6.06
N ARG A 352 11.32 -32.04 -7.32
CA ARG A 352 12.47 -32.33 -8.19
C ARG A 352 12.95 -31.07 -8.90
N MET A 353 14.24 -31.04 -9.18
CA MET A 353 14.87 -29.98 -9.97
C MET A 353 15.14 -30.40 -11.41
N SER A 354 14.94 -31.68 -11.76
CA SER A 354 15.09 -32.20 -13.12
C SER A 354 13.77 -32.73 -13.70
N ALA A 355 13.46 -32.33 -14.93
CA ALA A 355 12.33 -32.88 -15.69
C ALA A 355 12.47 -34.40 -15.92
N ARG A 356 13.70 -34.91 -15.97
CA ARG A 356 13.97 -36.35 -16.09
C ARG A 356 13.53 -37.10 -14.83
N GLU A 357 13.85 -36.58 -13.64
CA GLU A 357 13.44 -37.18 -12.36
C GLU A 357 11.92 -37.19 -12.23
N ILE A 358 11.24 -36.12 -12.67
CA ILE A 358 9.77 -36.08 -12.76
C ILE A 358 9.23 -37.21 -13.64
N GLY A 359 9.87 -37.45 -14.79
CA GLY A 359 9.52 -38.58 -15.67
C GLY A 359 9.76 -39.95 -15.03
N GLU A 360 10.83 -40.11 -14.25
CA GLU A 360 11.12 -41.33 -13.48
C GLU A 360 10.07 -41.57 -12.38
N ASP A 361 9.69 -40.53 -11.63
CA ASP A 361 8.63 -40.60 -10.62
C ASP A 361 7.27 -40.97 -11.25
N LEU A 362 6.94 -40.41 -12.42
CA LEU A 362 5.72 -40.75 -13.16
C LEU A 362 5.70 -42.19 -13.65
N ALA A 363 6.84 -42.73 -14.09
CA ALA A 363 6.96 -44.13 -14.46
C ALA A 363 6.71 -45.05 -13.25
N ALA A 364 7.26 -44.70 -12.08
CA ALA A 364 7.01 -45.44 -10.84
C ALA A 364 5.53 -45.36 -10.40
N ILE A 365 4.90 -44.20 -10.53
CA ILE A 365 3.45 -44.03 -10.29
C ILE A 365 2.62 -44.91 -11.23
N ALA A 366 3.02 -45.00 -12.51
CA ALA A 366 2.34 -45.81 -13.51
C ALA A 366 2.39 -47.33 -13.20
N GLU A 367 3.45 -47.78 -12.55
CA GLU A 367 3.62 -49.15 -12.02
C GLU A 367 2.76 -49.39 -10.76
N ASN A 368 2.53 -48.36 -9.96
CA ASN A 368 1.70 -48.41 -8.76
C ASN A 368 0.25 -47.92 -8.99
N ALA A 369 -0.37 -48.42 -10.07
CA ALA A 369 -1.78 -48.19 -10.39
C ALA A 369 -2.21 -46.71 -10.47
N ASP A 370 -1.30 -45.79 -10.78
CA ASP A 370 -1.56 -44.34 -10.81
C ASP A 370 -2.00 -43.74 -9.46
N ALA A 371 -1.63 -44.40 -8.36
CA ALA A 371 -1.96 -43.94 -7.01
C ALA A 371 -0.89 -42.99 -6.46
N VAL A 372 -1.29 -42.18 -5.47
CA VAL A 372 -0.35 -41.38 -4.68
C VAL A 372 0.68 -42.33 -4.04
N PRO A 373 1.99 -42.05 -4.15
CA PRO A 373 3.03 -42.88 -3.52
C PRO A 373 2.78 -43.07 -2.01
N GLU A 374 2.98 -44.29 -1.51
CA GLU A 374 2.69 -44.65 -0.11
C GLU A 374 3.47 -43.76 0.88
N GLU A 375 4.72 -43.43 0.55
CA GLU A 375 5.58 -42.52 1.30
C GLU A 375 5.04 -41.08 1.41
N ALA A 376 4.19 -40.64 0.46
CA ALA A 376 3.57 -39.32 0.46
C ALA A 376 2.12 -39.34 0.95
N ALA A 377 1.52 -40.52 1.16
CA ALA A 377 0.08 -40.66 1.41
C ALA A 377 -0.39 -39.97 2.70
N ASP A 378 0.39 -40.03 3.78
CA ASP A 378 0.05 -39.36 5.05
C ASP A 378 0.06 -37.84 4.90
N ARG A 379 1.09 -37.31 4.25
CA ARG A 379 1.24 -35.88 3.97
C ARG A 379 0.15 -35.37 3.03
N TYR A 380 -0.19 -36.13 1.99
CA TYR A 380 -1.29 -35.84 1.08
C TYR A 380 -2.62 -35.74 1.84
N ARG A 381 -2.94 -36.73 2.69
CA ARG A 381 -4.16 -36.75 3.51
C ARG A 381 -4.21 -35.59 4.52
N ALA A 382 -3.09 -35.28 5.16
CA ALA A 382 -2.99 -34.14 6.07
C ALA A 382 -3.27 -32.82 5.35
N MET A 383 -2.75 -32.65 4.14
CA MET A 383 -3.02 -31.47 3.32
C MET A 383 -4.47 -31.40 2.82
N GLN A 384 -5.07 -32.52 2.38
CA GLN A 384 -6.50 -32.56 2.06
C GLN A 384 -7.36 -32.10 3.24
N GLN A 385 -7.11 -32.65 4.44
CA GLN A 385 -7.85 -32.27 5.65
C GLN A 385 -7.68 -30.79 6.02
N ARG A 386 -6.49 -30.23 5.78
CA ARG A 386 -6.19 -28.83 6.10
C ARG A 386 -6.74 -27.84 5.08
N PHE A 387 -6.66 -28.16 3.78
CA PHE A 387 -6.88 -27.18 2.71
C PHE A 387 -8.14 -27.42 1.87
N THR A 388 -8.68 -28.64 1.85
CA THR A 388 -9.94 -28.96 1.16
C THR A 388 -10.99 -29.61 2.08
N PRO A 389 -11.14 -29.21 3.37
CA PRO A 389 -12.05 -29.89 4.30
C PRO A 389 -13.52 -29.80 3.92
N TYR A 390 -13.87 -28.85 3.05
CA TYR A 390 -15.26 -28.53 2.69
C TYR A 390 -15.58 -28.84 1.23
N GLU A 391 -14.64 -29.44 0.48
CA GLU A 391 -14.83 -29.71 -0.95
C GLU A 391 -15.62 -31.00 -1.19
N ASP A 392 -16.94 -30.89 -1.22
CA ASP A 392 -17.89 -32.01 -1.35
C ASP A 392 -18.73 -31.95 -2.63
N GLY A 393 -18.40 -31.05 -3.56
CA GLY A 393 -19.13 -30.82 -4.80
C GLY A 393 -20.37 -29.93 -4.63
N ARG A 394 -20.54 -29.28 -3.47
CA ARG A 394 -21.68 -28.41 -3.16
C ARG A 394 -21.29 -27.02 -2.66
N ALA A 395 -20.04 -26.59 -2.86
CA ALA A 395 -19.59 -25.27 -2.45
C ALA A 395 -20.42 -24.15 -3.11
N ALA A 396 -20.72 -24.28 -4.40
CA ALA A 396 -21.53 -23.31 -5.14
C ALA A 396 -22.94 -23.15 -4.55
N GLU A 397 -23.57 -24.25 -4.11
CA GLU A 397 -24.88 -24.21 -3.46
C GLU A 397 -24.83 -23.43 -2.14
N ARG A 398 -23.81 -23.68 -1.32
CA ARG A 398 -23.62 -22.95 -0.05
C ARG A 398 -23.42 -21.46 -0.27
N ILE A 399 -22.66 -21.07 -1.30
CA ILE A 399 -22.50 -19.65 -1.66
C ILE A 399 -23.84 -19.03 -2.12
N VAL A 400 -24.66 -19.77 -2.87
CA VAL A 400 -26.01 -19.33 -3.24
C VAL A 400 -26.87 -19.10 -2.01
N ASP A 401 -26.86 -20.04 -1.06
CA ASP A 401 -27.61 -19.93 0.20
C ASP A 401 -27.20 -18.68 0.99
N ILE A 402 -25.90 -18.48 1.19
CA ILE A 402 -25.38 -17.38 2.01
C ILE A 402 -25.65 -16.03 1.36
N VAL A 403 -25.28 -15.87 0.08
CA VAL A 403 -25.23 -14.55 -0.56
C VAL A 403 -26.59 -14.15 -1.14
N PHE A 404 -27.36 -15.09 -1.69
CA PHE A 404 -28.58 -14.80 -2.45
C PHE A 404 -29.86 -15.19 -1.70
N ARG A 405 -29.80 -16.17 -0.78
CA ARG A 405 -30.92 -16.52 0.11
C ARG A 405 -30.78 -15.90 1.50
N GLY A 406 -29.60 -15.36 1.84
CA GLY A 406 -29.33 -14.72 3.12
C GLY A 406 -29.18 -15.70 4.28
N ALA A 407 -28.88 -16.96 4.01
CA ALA A 407 -28.70 -17.98 5.03
C ALA A 407 -27.44 -17.70 5.87
N ARG A 408 -27.54 -17.94 7.18
CA ARG A 408 -26.45 -17.73 8.14
C ARG A 408 -26.22 -18.96 8.99
N ASP A 409 -27.30 -19.53 9.52
CA ASP A 409 -27.24 -20.71 10.38
C ASP A 409 -26.72 -21.93 9.62
N GLY A 410 -25.81 -22.68 10.24
CA GLY A 410 -25.23 -23.90 9.67
C GLY A 410 -24.05 -23.67 8.73
N TYR A 411 -23.63 -22.43 8.49
CA TYR A 411 -22.47 -22.08 7.68
C TYR A 411 -21.32 -21.51 8.53
N ARG A 412 -20.09 -21.65 8.03
CA ARG A 412 -18.85 -21.11 8.61
C ARG A 412 -18.64 -19.68 8.13
N LEU A 413 -19.11 -18.74 8.94
CA LEU A 413 -19.05 -17.31 8.66
C LEU A 413 -18.26 -16.60 9.76
N ARG A 414 -17.25 -15.81 9.40
CA ARG A 414 -16.60 -14.86 10.32
C ARG A 414 -17.12 -13.45 10.07
N THR A 415 -17.58 -12.80 11.12
CA THR A 415 -18.14 -11.44 11.10
C THR A 415 -17.52 -10.52 12.17
N ASP A 416 -16.58 -11.07 12.94
CA ASP A 416 -15.88 -10.44 14.06
C ASP A 416 -14.61 -9.68 13.64
N LEU A 417 -14.19 -9.81 12.38
CA LEU A 417 -13.06 -9.07 11.79
C LEU A 417 -13.20 -7.55 11.86
N ALA A 418 -14.40 -7.06 12.12
CA ALA A 418 -14.70 -5.64 12.27
C ALA A 418 -14.02 -4.99 13.48
N HIS A 419 -13.62 -5.76 14.50
CA HIS A 419 -12.96 -5.23 15.69
C HIS A 419 -12.05 -6.29 16.33
N ASP A 420 -10.80 -5.94 16.53
CA ASP A 420 -9.78 -6.80 17.16
C ASP A 420 -9.54 -6.44 18.64
N GLY A 421 -10.43 -5.64 19.24
CA GLY A 421 -10.31 -5.15 20.61
C GLY A 421 -9.55 -3.84 20.75
N ARG A 422 -8.82 -3.41 19.71
CA ARG A 422 -8.03 -2.16 19.73
C ARG A 422 -8.85 -0.98 19.22
N THR A 423 -8.47 0.21 19.67
CA THR A 423 -9.04 1.46 19.17
C THR A 423 -8.38 1.84 17.85
N SER A 424 -9.17 2.22 16.85
CA SER A 424 -8.69 2.41 15.47
C SER A 424 -8.31 3.86 15.16
N ILE A 425 -7.12 4.07 14.59
CA ILE A 425 -6.60 5.38 14.18
C ILE A 425 -6.27 5.35 12.68
N LEU A 426 -6.80 6.28 11.89
CA LEU A 426 -6.39 6.53 10.52
C LEU A 426 -5.57 7.83 10.42
N LEU A 427 -4.31 7.72 10.00
CA LEU A 427 -3.37 8.84 9.88
C LEU A 427 -3.06 9.18 8.41
N TYR A 428 -3.32 10.42 7.98
CA TYR A 428 -2.83 10.94 6.71
C TYR A 428 -1.39 11.43 6.84
N LEU A 429 -0.45 10.78 6.16
CA LEU A 429 0.97 11.13 6.28
C LEU A 429 1.43 12.23 5.30
N GLY A 430 0.50 12.79 4.51
CA GLY A 430 0.85 13.77 3.49
C GLY A 430 1.48 13.13 2.24
N GLY A 431 2.32 13.92 1.56
CA GLY A 431 3.01 13.49 0.34
C GLY A 431 4.25 12.63 0.57
N MET A 432 4.58 12.26 1.82
CA MET A 432 5.76 11.47 2.20
C MET A 432 7.07 12.02 1.57
N ARG A 433 7.21 13.35 1.56
CA ARG A 433 8.41 14.03 1.05
C ARG A 433 9.48 14.08 2.14
N PRO A 434 10.79 14.05 1.83
CA PRO A 434 11.85 14.23 2.83
C PRO A 434 11.79 15.62 3.45
N ASN A 435 11.11 15.74 4.58
CA ASN A 435 10.93 16.98 5.33
C ASN A 435 10.62 16.65 6.80
N GLY A 436 10.54 17.69 7.64
CA GLY A 436 10.24 17.54 9.07
C GLY A 436 8.92 16.81 9.32
N ILE A 437 7.84 17.17 8.61
CA ILE A 437 6.50 16.57 8.80
C ILE A 437 6.53 15.05 8.59
N THR A 438 7.12 14.56 7.50
CA THR A 438 7.21 13.11 7.24
C THR A 438 8.05 12.43 8.31
N THR A 439 9.14 13.06 8.75
CA THR A 439 10.02 12.52 9.80
C THR A 439 9.26 12.41 11.12
N SER A 440 8.58 13.48 11.54
CA SER A 440 7.73 13.49 12.74
C SER A 440 6.60 12.46 12.66
N ALA A 441 6.00 12.26 11.49
CA ALA A 441 4.96 11.25 11.30
C ALA A 441 5.50 9.83 11.49
N LEU A 442 6.65 9.52 10.89
CA LEU A 442 7.31 8.22 11.06
C LEU A 442 7.72 7.97 12.51
N ASN A 443 8.32 8.97 13.16
CA ASN A 443 8.67 8.91 14.58
C ASN A 443 7.43 8.63 15.44
N LEU A 444 6.29 9.28 15.14
CA LEU A 444 5.04 9.04 15.87
C LEU A 444 4.59 7.59 15.69
N LEU A 445 4.56 7.09 14.46
CA LEU A 445 4.17 5.70 14.18
C LEU A 445 5.07 4.67 14.87
N ASN A 446 6.34 4.98 15.11
CA ASN A 446 7.25 4.12 15.87
C ASN A 446 7.03 4.15 17.39
N ASN A 447 6.42 5.22 17.92
CA ASN A 447 6.24 5.41 19.37
C ASN A 447 4.79 5.18 19.85
N VAL A 448 3.81 5.04 18.95
CA VAL A 448 2.43 4.70 19.32
C VAL A 448 2.36 3.27 19.87
N ASP A 449 1.59 3.08 20.93
CA ASP A 449 1.22 1.77 21.49
C ASP A 449 0.31 0.99 20.52
N HIS A 450 0.90 0.07 19.76
CA HIS A 450 0.21 -0.79 18.79
C HIS A 450 -0.54 -1.96 19.44
N ASP A 451 -0.34 -2.23 20.74
CA ASP A 451 -1.13 -3.21 21.48
C ASP A 451 -2.49 -2.61 21.88
N ARG A 452 -2.52 -1.29 22.13
CA ARG A 452 -3.75 -0.55 22.42
C ARG A 452 -4.48 -0.06 21.16
N PHE A 453 -3.74 0.33 20.12
CA PHE A 453 -4.30 0.97 18.92
C PHE A 453 -4.06 0.17 17.64
N ASP A 454 -5.11 0.02 16.83
CA ASP A 454 -5.00 -0.44 15.44
C ASP A 454 -4.75 0.76 14.52
N VAL A 455 -3.51 0.92 14.07
CA VAL A 455 -3.10 2.12 13.32
C VAL A 455 -3.05 1.84 11.83
N SER A 456 -3.76 2.67 11.08
CA SER A 456 -3.73 2.73 9.61
C SER A 456 -3.10 4.03 9.14
N ALA A 457 -2.18 3.96 8.20
CA ALA A 457 -1.61 5.12 7.52
C ALA A 457 -2.12 5.18 6.08
N PHE A 458 -2.58 6.35 5.62
CA PHE A 458 -2.95 6.54 4.22
C PHE A 458 -2.17 7.68 3.58
N PHE A 459 -1.91 7.55 2.28
CA PHE A 459 -1.12 8.49 1.50
C PHE A 459 -1.35 8.26 0.00
N SER A 460 -0.83 9.13 -0.85
CA SER A 460 -0.86 8.90 -2.31
C SER A 460 0.23 7.94 -2.76
N GLN A 461 -0.13 7.03 -3.68
CA GLN A 461 0.89 6.28 -4.41
C GLN A 461 1.81 7.23 -5.18
N SER A 462 3.13 7.00 -5.08
CA SER A 462 4.16 7.79 -5.74
C SER A 462 5.04 6.88 -6.60
N ALA A 463 5.50 7.40 -7.74
CA ALA A 463 6.54 6.76 -8.54
C ALA A 463 7.96 7.25 -8.19
N SER A 464 8.07 8.20 -7.24
CA SER A 464 9.37 8.73 -6.81
C SER A 464 10.04 7.74 -5.86
N ARG A 465 11.22 7.22 -6.24
CA ARG A 465 12.02 6.30 -5.41
C ARG A 465 12.28 6.85 -4.01
N VAL A 466 12.51 8.16 -3.91
CA VAL A 466 12.74 8.84 -2.62
C VAL A 466 11.51 8.79 -1.73
N THR A 467 10.31 8.96 -2.31
CA THR A 467 9.04 8.87 -1.56
C THR A 467 8.74 7.42 -1.17
N ILE A 468 9.02 6.46 -2.07
CA ILE A 468 8.82 5.03 -1.80
C ILE A 468 9.74 4.59 -0.65
N ALA A 469 11.01 4.98 -0.65
CA ALA A 469 11.94 4.70 0.45
C ALA A 469 11.43 5.23 1.80
N LYS A 470 10.77 6.40 1.82
CA LYS A 470 10.13 6.92 3.03
C LYS A 470 8.85 6.18 3.42
N GLN A 471 8.11 5.63 2.47
CA GLN A 471 6.93 4.78 2.74
C GLN A 471 7.34 3.42 3.32
N GLN A 472 8.47 2.86 2.88
CA GLN A 472 9.05 1.63 3.43
C GLN A 472 9.48 1.77 4.89
N GLN A 473 9.74 2.99 5.38
CA GLN A 473 10.08 3.27 6.78
C GLN A 473 8.87 3.28 7.72
N ILE A 474 7.64 3.12 7.20
CA ILE A 474 6.45 3.03 8.04
C ILE A 474 6.55 1.78 8.90
N ASN A 475 6.31 1.94 10.21
CA ASN A 475 6.36 0.86 11.19
C ASN A 475 5.58 -0.38 10.69
N PRO A 476 6.15 -1.60 10.78
CA PRO A 476 5.53 -2.81 10.26
C PRO A 476 4.22 -3.18 10.94
N ASN A 477 3.90 -2.66 12.13
CA ASN A 477 2.59 -2.86 12.78
C ASN A 477 1.49 -1.96 12.18
N VAL A 478 1.85 -0.93 11.42
CA VAL A 478 0.90 -0.01 10.81
C VAL A 478 0.38 -0.56 9.48
N ARG A 479 -0.94 -0.61 9.31
CA ARG A 479 -1.59 -0.96 8.05
C ARG A 479 -1.49 0.22 7.08
N GLN A 480 -1.06 -0.01 5.83
CA GLN A 480 -0.93 1.08 4.85
C GLN A 480 -2.10 1.07 3.83
N PHE A 481 -2.83 2.17 3.68
CA PHE A 481 -3.85 2.39 2.66
C PHE A 481 -3.37 3.36 1.57
N PRO A 482 -2.58 2.94 0.55
CA PRO A 482 -2.22 3.84 -0.53
C PRO A 482 -3.43 4.18 -1.39
N ARG A 483 -3.70 5.46 -1.60
CA ARG A 483 -4.75 5.91 -2.51
C ARG A 483 -4.30 5.75 -3.96
N VAL A 484 -5.01 4.91 -4.70
CA VAL A 484 -4.83 4.70 -6.14
C VAL A 484 -5.98 5.30 -6.96
N GLY A 485 -5.68 5.66 -8.20
CA GLY A 485 -6.67 6.23 -9.13
C GLY A 485 -7.03 7.70 -8.87
N GLY A 486 -7.83 8.25 -9.78
CA GLY A 486 -8.39 9.60 -9.65
C GLY A 486 -9.74 9.57 -8.93
N MET A 487 -10.16 10.70 -8.39
CA MET A 487 -11.51 10.85 -7.84
C MET A 487 -12.55 10.62 -8.95
N ASN A 488 -13.61 9.88 -8.60
CA ASN A 488 -14.71 9.56 -9.50
C ASN A 488 -15.58 10.80 -9.82
N GLY A 489 -16.67 10.60 -10.57
CA GLY A 489 -17.66 11.62 -10.87
C GLY A 489 -17.45 12.39 -12.18
N ALA A 490 -18.53 13.04 -12.62
CA ALA A 490 -18.59 13.82 -13.86
C ALA A 490 -17.57 14.96 -13.84
N LYS A 491 -16.92 15.24 -14.97
CA LYS A 491 -15.92 16.31 -15.12
C LYS A 491 -16.50 17.69 -14.90
N LEU A 492 -17.78 17.92 -15.19
CA LEU A 492 -18.46 19.16 -14.81
C LEU A 492 -18.56 19.32 -13.29
N ARG A 493 -18.89 18.24 -12.54
CA ARG A 493 -18.87 18.27 -11.07
C ARG A 493 -17.45 18.49 -10.53
N GLN A 494 -16.47 17.78 -11.09
CA GLN A 494 -15.06 18.01 -10.74
C GLN A 494 -14.64 19.44 -11.05
N LEU A 495 -15.02 20.03 -12.18
CA LEU A 495 -14.70 21.41 -12.53
C LEU A 495 -15.37 22.39 -11.56
N ALA A 496 -16.65 22.19 -11.23
CA ALA A 496 -17.36 22.98 -10.23
C ALA A 496 -16.63 22.96 -8.88
N ARG A 497 -16.21 21.77 -8.41
CA ARG A 497 -15.39 21.60 -7.22
C ARG A 497 -14.06 22.37 -7.32
N HIS A 498 -13.35 22.26 -8.44
CA HIS A 498 -12.10 23.03 -8.63
C HIS A 498 -12.34 24.55 -8.63
N LEU A 499 -13.51 25.01 -9.10
CA LEU A 499 -13.89 26.42 -9.08
C LEU A 499 -14.29 26.89 -7.67
N GLU A 500 -14.96 26.06 -6.88
CA GLU A 500 -15.25 26.30 -5.45
C GLU A 500 -13.95 26.46 -4.67
N PHE A 501 -13.02 25.50 -4.83
CA PHE A 501 -11.65 25.59 -4.29
C PHE A 501 -11.01 26.93 -4.72
N ARG A 502 -11.05 27.27 -6.01
CA ARG A 502 -10.45 28.52 -6.52
C ARG A 502 -11.02 29.80 -5.93
N ARG A 503 -12.30 29.81 -5.54
CA ARG A 503 -12.99 31.00 -5.04
C ARG A 503 -12.83 31.22 -3.54
N GLY A 504 -12.12 30.34 -2.82
CA GLY A 504 -12.02 30.39 -1.34
C GLY A 504 -13.38 30.22 -0.65
N ARG A 505 -14.39 29.83 -1.43
CA ARG A 505 -15.73 29.48 -0.98
C ARG A 505 -15.80 27.97 -1.06
N ILE A 506 -15.05 27.30 -0.18
CA ILE A 506 -15.58 26.03 0.34
C ILE A 506 -16.74 26.49 1.21
N ALA A 507 -17.86 26.83 0.57
CA ALA A 507 -19.10 27.14 1.27
C ALA A 507 -19.35 25.91 2.12
N ASP A 508 -19.24 26.06 3.45
CA ASP A 508 -19.46 25.04 4.48
C ASP A 508 -19.56 23.65 3.87
N HIS A 509 -18.42 22.96 3.70
CA HIS A 509 -18.44 21.54 3.32
C HIS A 509 -19.53 20.86 4.18
N GLY A 510 -20.55 20.25 3.55
CA GLY A 510 -21.85 20.03 4.22
C GLY A 510 -23.07 20.69 3.56
N THR A 511 -22.96 21.88 2.96
CA THR A 511 -24.11 22.66 2.45
C THR A 511 -24.50 22.36 1.01
N ASN A 512 -23.57 21.84 0.19
CA ASN A 512 -23.85 21.41 -1.17
C ASN A 512 -23.93 19.89 -1.22
N ALA A 513 -25.15 19.36 -1.08
CA ALA A 513 -25.41 17.91 -1.09
C ALA A 513 -24.77 17.18 -2.29
N THR A 514 -24.80 17.80 -3.48
CA THR A 514 -24.23 17.20 -4.70
C THR A 514 -22.69 17.12 -4.68
N GLN A 515 -22.02 18.03 -3.97
CA GLN A 515 -20.57 17.95 -3.76
C GLN A 515 -20.23 16.98 -2.64
N ASN A 516 -21.03 16.95 -1.56
CA ASN A 516 -20.84 15.98 -0.48
C ASN A 516 -20.94 14.55 -0.99
N GLU A 517 -21.95 14.23 -1.81
CA GLU A 517 -22.08 12.92 -2.48
C GLU A 517 -20.79 12.52 -3.21
N LEU A 518 -20.11 13.48 -3.86
CA LEU A 518 -18.87 13.20 -4.60
C LEU A 518 -17.75 12.76 -3.65
N TRP A 519 -17.69 13.35 -2.46
CA TRP A 519 -16.70 13.05 -1.44
C TRP A 519 -17.05 11.80 -0.63
N ASP A 520 -18.32 11.57 -0.30
CA ASP A 520 -18.83 10.31 0.27
C ASP A 520 -18.50 9.13 -0.66
N ASP A 521 -18.73 9.31 -1.97
CA ASP A 521 -18.35 8.34 -3.01
C ASP A 521 -16.84 8.08 -3.03
N GLU A 522 -16.03 9.10 -2.79
CA GLU A 522 -14.56 9.00 -2.77
C GLU A 522 -14.04 8.36 -1.48
N TRP A 523 -14.66 8.66 -0.34
CA TRP A 523 -14.40 7.97 0.92
C TRP A 523 -14.69 6.48 0.77
N THR A 524 -15.92 6.15 0.34
CA THR A 524 -16.35 4.77 0.06
C THR A 524 -15.45 4.09 -0.97
N ARG A 525 -14.99 4.83 -1.99
CA ARG A 525 -14.04 4.29 -2.97
C ARG A 525 -12.72 3.90 -2.31
N CYS A 526 -12.19 4.71 -1.40
CA CYS A 526 -10.88 4.50 -0.78
C CYS A 526 -10.91 3.48 0.35
N PHE A 527 -11.96 3.52 1.19
CA PHE A 527 -12.02 2.79 2.46
C PHE A 527 -13.18 1.78 2.53
N GLY A 528 -14.02 1.70 1.50
CA GLY A 528 -15.20 0.83 1.51
C GLY A 528 -16.10 1.14 2.69
N ASP A 529 -16.45 0.09 3.45
CA ASP A 529 -17.27 0.22 4.66
C ASP A 529 -16.43 0.36 5.95
N SER A 530 -15.11 0.53 5.82
CA SER A 530 -14.22 0.68 6.98
C SER A 530 -14.60 1.89 7.81
N ARG A 531 -14.48 1.75 9.14
CA ARG A 531 -14.72 2.80 10.13
C ARG A 531 -13.51 2.93 11.02
N PHE A 532 -13.25 4.16 11.45
CA PHE A 532 -12.12 4.51 12.32
C PHE A 532 -12.63 5.38 13.46
N ASP A 533 -12.18 5.13 14.69
CA ASP A 533 -12.56 5.92 15.86
C ASP A 533 -11.96 7.33 15.76
N TYR A 534 -10.69 7.40 15.32
CA TYR A 534 -9.94 8.65 15.16
C TYR A 534 -9.37 8.78 13.76
N VAL A 535 -9.55 9.95 13.16
CA VAL A 535 -9.04 10.28 11.81
C VAL A 535 -8.20 11.55 11.88
N VAL A 536 -6.97 11.47 11.42
CA VAL A 536 -5.97 12.53 11.61
C VAL A 536 -5.40 12.98 10.27
N ASP A 537 -5.57 14.26 9.92
CA ASP A 537 -4.72 14.92 8.93
C ASP A 537 -3.40 15.33 9.60
N PHE A 538 -2.43 14.41 9.66
CA PHE A 538 -1.13 14.73 10.25
C PHE A 538 -0.32 15.67 9.36
N SER A 539 -0.69 15.86 8.09
CA SER A 539 0.02 16.76 7.20
C SER A 539 -0.35 18.23 7.42
N GLY A 540 -1.65 18.56 7.49
CA GLY A 540 -2.17 19.92 7.64
C GLY A 540 -2.12 20.82 6.39
N TYR A 541 -1.55 20.36 5.27
CA TYR A 541 -1.24 21.22 4.11
C TYR A 541 -2.02 20.89 2.83
N GLY A 542 -2.89 19.88 2.85
CA GLY A 542 -3.55 19.35 1.66
C GLY A 542 -5.06 19.55 1.62
N PRO A 543 -5.61 20.57 0.92
CA PRO A 543 -7.05 20.87 0.96
C PRO A 543 -7.94 19.74 0.40
N PHE A 544 -7.43 18.95 -0.55
CA PHE A 544 -8.15 17.76 -1.03
C PHE A 544 -8.31 16.70 0.08
N TRP A 545 -7.28 16.51 0.88
CA TRP A 545 -7.21 15.47 1.89
C TRP A 545 -7.98 15.89 3.13
N ALA A 546 -7.80 17.14 3.55
CA ALA A 546 -8.58 17.74 4.61
C ALA A 546 -10.09 17.65 4.33
N ALA A 547 -10.52 17.85 3.08
CA ALA A 547 -11.92 17.65 2.70
C ALA A 547 -12.33 16.17 2.72
N LEU A 548 -11.54 15.28 2.11
CA LEU A 548 -11.86 13.84 2.09
C LEU A 548 -12.04 13.24 3.49
N LEU A 549 -11.23 13.66 4.46
CA LEU A 549 -11.28 13.13 5.83
C LEU A 549 -12.53 13.55 6.61
N LEU A 550 -13.16 14.67 6.25
CA LEU A 550 -14.43 15.09 6.85
C LEU A 550 -15.59 14.14 6.51
N HIS A 551 -15.43 13.31 5.48
CA HIS A 551 -16.37 12.26 5.08
C HIS A 551 -16.12 10.91 5.77
N SER A 552 -15.19 10.86 6.73
CA SER A 552 -15.08 9.72 7.63
C SER A 552 -16.35 9.59 8.48
N PRO A 553 -17.00 8.42 8.53
CA PRO A 553 -18.25 8.28 9.27
C PRO A 553 -17.98 8.12 10.77
N ASP A 554 -18.66 8.94 11.58
CA ASP A 554 -18.68 8.87 13.05
C ASP A 554 -17.32 9.00 13.76
N ALA A 555 -16.27 9.44 13.06
CA ALA A 555 -14.92 9.58 13.60
C ALA A 555 -14.70 10.93 14.29
N VAL A 556 -13.85 10.94 15.32
CA VAL A 556 -13.24 12.18 15.85
C VAL A 556 -12.12 12.60 14.91
N ARG A 557 -12.14 13.85 14.45
CA ARG A 557 -11.28 14.35 13.37
C ARG A 557 -10.33 15.41 13.88
N SER A 558 -9.04 15.18 13.66
CA SER A 558 -7.98 16.09 14.07
C SER A 558 -7.12 16.51 12.87
N ILE A 559 -6.63 17.75 12.86
CA ILE A 559 -5.71 18.24 11.82
C ILE A 559 -4.51 18.94 12.47
N TRP A 560 -3.31 18.57 12.05
CA TRP A 560 -2.06 19.08 12.60
C TRP A 560 -1.66 20.42 11.98
N LEU A 561 -1.22 21.35 12.82
CA LEU A 561 -0.71 22.67 12.46
C LEU A 561 0.78 22.72 12.80
N HIS A 562 1.62 22.32 11.85
CA HIS A 562 3.07 22.20 12.06
C HIS A 562 3.84 23.51 12.13
N ASN A 563 3.22 24.64 11.77
CA ASN A 563 3.81 25.99 11.78
C ASN A 563 2.73 27.04 12.07
N ASP A 564 3.12 28.31 12.14
CA ASP A 564 2.18 29.43 12.08
C ASP A 564 1.57 29.45 10.67
N LEU A 565 0.37 28.90 10.54
CA LEU A 565 -0.23 28.73 9.22
C LEU A 565 -0.73 30.04 8.64
N ALA A 566 -1.15 31.00 9.47
CA ALA A 566 -1.57 32.32 9.02
C ALA A 566 -0.41 33.07 8.35
N SER A 567 0.78 33.04 8.97
CA SER A 567 2.03 33.55 8.41
C SER A 567 2.48 32.75 7.19
N ASP A 568 2.50 31.41 7.26
CA ASP A 568 2.96 30.54 6.15
C ASP A 568 2.09 30.67 4.89
N ALA A 569 0.79 30.95 5.04
CA ALA A 569 -0.09 31.30 3.92
C ALA A 569 0.38 32.56 3.18
N HIS A 570 0.93 33.54 3.90
CA HIS A 570 1.40 34.80 3.33
C HIS A 570 2.88 34.78 2.92
N ARG A 571 3.61 33.68 3.17
CA ARG A 571 5.02 33.54 2.84
C ARG A 571 5.30 33.66 1.34
N GLU A 572 6.32 34.44 0.99
CA GLU A 572 6.78 34.62 -0.39
C GLU A 572 8.00 33.73 -0.70
N VAL A 573 7.94 32.99 -1.81
CA VAL A 573 9.05 32.18 -2.33
C VAL A 573 9.30 32.55 -3.79
N GLY A 574 10.39 33.27 -4.06
CA GLY A 574 10.67 33.84 -5.38
C GLY A 574 9.65 34.90 -5.81
N GLY A 575 9.25 35.76 -4.88
CA GLY A 575 8.26 36.84 -5.11
C GLY A 575 6.81 36.37 -5.30
N GLN A 576 6.49 35.12 -4.93
CA GLN A 576 5.14 34.56 -5.05
C GLN A 576 4.68 33.91 -3.74
N LYS A 577 3.44 34.21 -3.32
CA LYS A 577 2.77 33.55 -2.19
C LYS A 577 2.22 32.18 -2.58
N LYS A 578 3.12 31.20 -2.72
CA LYS A 578 2.78 29.86 -3.25
C LYS A 578 1.71 29.12 -2.44
N MET A 579 1.66 29.34 -1.13
CA MET A 579 0.78 28.61 -0.20
C MET A 579 -0.53 29.35 0.13
N LEU A 580 -0.64 30.65 -0.20
CA LEU A 580 -1.79 31.48 0.14
C LEU A 580 -3.10 30.81 -0.28
N HIS A 581 -3.15 30.35 -1.52
CA HIS A 581 -4.37 29.75 -2.06
C HIS A 581 -4.73 28.40 -1.42
N SER A 582 -3.75 27.54 -1.18
CA SER A 582 -4.00 26.20 -0.63
C SER A 582 -4.31 26.23 0.86
N LEU A 583 -3.61 27.07 1.64
CA LEU A 583 -3.84 27.15 3.08
C LEU A 583 -5.15 27.85 3.41
N THR A 584 -5.48 28.96 2.71
CA THR A 584 -6.78 29.62 2.92
C THR A 584 -7.98 28.72 2.59
N GLN A 585 -7.84 27.75 1.67
CA GLN A 585 -8.85 26.71 1.47
C GLN A 585 -8.99 25.80 2.70
N ILE A 586 -7.89 25.34 3.27
CA ILE A 586 -7.92 24.47 4.45
C ILE A 586 -8.54 25.21 5.62
N PHE A 587 -8.25 26.50 5.79
CA PHE A 587 -8.77 27.30 6.90
C PHE A 587 -10.30 27.29 6.93
N THR A 588 -10.96 27.34 5.76
CA THR A 588 -12.42 27.26 5.68
C THR A 588 -13.02 25.93 6.13
N LEU A 589 -12.20 24.88 6.31
CA LEU A 589 -12.63 23.57 6.80
C LEU A 589 -12.49 23.42 8.32
N TYR A 590 -11.74 24.28 9.00
CA TYR A 590 -11.35 24.07 10.39
C TYR A 590 -12.51 23.97 11.39
N ARG A 591 -13.64 24.66 11.15
CA ARG A 591 -14.85 24.54 12.00
C ARG A 591 -15.45 23.13 12.05
N GLN A 592 -15.09 22.26 11.11
CA GLN A 592 -15.62 20.90 11.00
C GLN A 592 -14.67 19.84 11.58
N TYR A 593 -13.47 20.25 11.98
CA TYR A 593 -12.54 19.41 12.72
C TYR A 593 -12.80 19.56 14.21
N ASP A 594 -12.75 18.44 14.94
CA ASP A 594 -12.92 18.45 16.40
C ASP A 594 -11.70 19.09 17.07
N HIS A 595 -10.49 18.81 16.55
CA HIS A 595 -9.24 19.33 17.10
C HIS A 595 -8.30 19.90 16.03
N LEU A 596 -7.75 21.07 16.32
CA LEU A 596 -6.66 21.72 15.57
C LEU A 596 -5.40 21.64 16.41
N VAL A 597 -4.47 20.78 16.02
CA VAL A 597 -3.36 20.36 16.89
C VAL A 597 -2.07 21.04 16.48
N SER A 598 -1.63 22.04 17.24
CA SER A 598 -0.32 22.66 17.05
C SER A 598 0.80 21.85 17.70
N VAL A 599 2.00 21.87 17.11
CA VAL A 599 3.14 21.09 17.61
C VAL A 599 3.79 21.64 18.90
N SER A 600 3.25 22.72 19.46
CA SER A 600 3.61 23.24 20.79
C SER A 600 2.49 24.13 21.37
N PRO A 601 2.46 24.35 22.70
CA PRO A 601 1.48 25.24 23.33
C PRO A 601 1.52 26.67 22.80
N THR A 602 2.72 27.27 22.70
CA THR A 602 2.87 28.63 22.16
C THR A 602 2.45 28.72 20.71
N LEU A 603 2.72 27.70 19.89
CA LEU A 603 2.23 27.67 18.52
C LEU A 603 0.70 27.52 18.46
N SER A 604 0.10 26.82 19.42
CA SER A 604 -1.36 26.74 19.57
C SER A 604 -1.96 28.12 19.82
N GLU A 605 -1.35 28.93 20.69
CA GLU A 605 -1.77 30.32 20.93
C GLU A 605 -1.66 31.18 19.67
N ILE A 606 -0.52 31.14 18.97
CA ILE A 606 -0.32 31.90 17.72
C ILE A 606 -1.37 31.51 16.67
N ASN A 607 -1.56 30.21 16.44
CA ASN A 607 -2.54 29.74 15.47
C ASN A 607 -3.98 30.05 15.90
N ARG A 608 -4.30 29.97 17.20
CA ARG A 608 -5.61 30.35 17.74
C ARG A 608 -5.91 31.83 17.47
N GLU A 609 -4.96 32.72 17.69
CA GLU A 609 -5.11 34.14 17.42
C GLU A 609 -5.19 34.43 15.91
N GLY A 610 -4.25 33.89 15.13
CA GLY A 610 -4.14 34.13 13.69
C GLY A 610 -5.26 33.51 12.86
N LEU A 611 -5.95 32.51 13.41
CA LEU A 611 -7.01 31.75 12.73
C LEU A 611 -8.36 31.81 13.46
N ALA A 612 -8.54 32.76 14.39
CA ALA A 612 -9.76 32.89 15.21
C ALA A 612 -11.06 33.04 14.39
N GLU A 613 -10.97 33.55 13.16
CA GLU A 613 -12.13 33.64 12.25
C GLU A 613 -12.61 32.24 11.78
N TYR A 614 -11.71 31.26 11.75
CA TYR A 614 -11.91 29.98 11.06
C TYR A 614 -12.29 28.83 11.97
N ALA A 615 -12.18 28.94 13.30
CA ALA A 615 -12.52 27.88 14.23
C ALA A 615 -12.82 28.40 15.63
N ASP A 616 -13.53 27.60 16.42
CA ASP A 616 -13.74 27.91 17.83
C ASP A 616 -12.41 27.87 18.60
N PRO A 617 -12.12 28.84 19.48
CA PRO A 617 -10.89 28.85 20.26
C PRO A 617 -10.61 27.57 21.06
N SER A 618 -11.66 26.85 21.47
CA SER A 618 -11.54 25.59 22.22
C SER A 618 -11.06 24.41 21.38
N ALA A 619 -11.16 24.48 20.05
CA ALA A 619 -10.66 23.44 19.15
C ALA A 619 -9.12 23.44 19.05
N PHE A 620 -8.46 24.56 19.40
CA PHE A 620 -7.00 24.69 19.33
C PHE A 620 -6.35 24.04 20.54
N VAL A 621 -5.71 22.88 20.29
CA VAL A 621 -4.96 22.10 21.28
C VAL A 621 -3.49 21.97 20.85
N SER A 622 -2.69 21.24 21.62
CA SER A 622 -1.27 21.02 21.27
C SER A 622 -0.78 19.63 21.64
N ALA A 623 0.13 19.11 20.81
CA ALA A 623 0.88 17.88 21.07
C ALA A 623 2.28 17.98 20.46
N LEU A 624 3.30 17.66 21.24
CA LEU A 624 4.69 17.63 20.77
C LEU A 624 4.91 16.46 19.78
N ASN A 625 5.84 16.61 18.83
CA ASN A 625 6.31 15.49 18.01
C ASN A 625 7.29 14.61 18.79
N THR A 626 7.30 13.31 18.50
CA THR A 626 8.26 12.34 19.04
C THR A 626 9.56 12.31 18.23
N VAL A 627 10.60 11.71 18.80
CA VAL A 627 11.90 11.47 18.17
C VAL A 627 12.18 9.97 18.03
N ASP A 628 12.86 9.57 16.95
CA ASP A 628 13.33 8.19 16.78
C ASP A 628 14.78 8.06 17.25
N ALA A 629 14.95 8.01 18.57
CA ALA A 629 16.27 8.08 19.20
C ALA A 629 17.15 6.87 18.87
N GLU A 630 16.56 5.67 18.76
CA GLU A 630 17.29 4.46 18.40
C GLU A 630 17.89 4.59 17.00
N HIS A 631 17.08 4.99 16.00
CA HIS A 631 17.59 5.21 14.65
C HIS A 631 18.65 6.30 14.55
N ILE A 632 18.54 7.37 15.36
CA ILE A 632 19.54 8.45 15.40
C ILE A 632 20.88 7.93 15.95
N LEU A 633 20.83 7.20 17.07
CA LEU A 633 22.02 6.65 17.73
C LEU A 633 22.71 5.60 16.86
N GLU A 634 21.95 4.72 16.20
CA GLU A 634 22.48 3.73 15.25
C GLU A 634 23.18 4.41 14.08
N ASN A 635 22.53 5.40 13.45
CA ASN A 635 23.09 6.13 12.33
C ASN A 635 24.36 6.91 12.72
N ALA A 636 24.44 7.42 13.95
CA ALA A 636 25.61 8.15 14.43
C ALA A 636 26.86 7.26 14.53
N GLN A 637 26.72 5.93 14.62
CA GLN A 637 27.84 4.99 14.65
C GLN A 637 28.37 4.62 13.25
N ALA A 638 27.74 5.09 12.18
CA ALA A 638 28.18 4.78 10.82
C ALA A 638 29.53 5.42 10.50
N ASP A 639 30.38 4.71 9.77
CA ASP A 639 31.69 5.22 9.36
C ASP A 639 31.52 6.40 8.39
N LEU A 640 31.88 7.59 8.86
CA LEU A 640 31.77 8.82 8.08
C LEU A 640 32.68 8.81 6.84
N HIS A 641 33.82 8.13 6.90
CA HIS A 641 34.71 7.98 5.75
C HIS A 641 34.03 7.18 4.64
N GLU A 642 33.43 6.03 4.97
CA GLU A 642 32.69 5.21 4.00
C GLU A 642 31.46 5.95 3.46
N LEU A 643 30.72 6.67 4.31
CA LEU A 643 29.53 7.41 3.91
C LEU A 643 29.82 8.59 2.97
N ALA A 644 30.95 9.27 3.17
CA ALA A 644 31.33 10.44 2.40
C ALA A 644 32.16 10.11 1.14
N PHE A 645 32.66 8.88 1.02
CA PHE A 645 33.48 8.46 -0.11
C PHE A 645 32.73 8.61 -1.44
N ASP A 646 33.31 9.36 -2.36
CA ASP A 646 32.76 9.57 -3.69
C ASP A 646 33.38 8.55 -4.67
N GLU A 647 32.59 7.57 -5.10
CA GLU A 647 33.05 6.53 -6.03
C GLU A 647 33.45 7.06 -7.42
N GLU A 648 32.91 8.21 -7.86
CA GLU A 648 33.23 8.79 -9.16
C GLU A 648 34.61 9.48 -9.15
N THR A 649 34.91 10.17 -8.05
CA THR A 649 36.20 10.88 -7.87
C THR A 649 37.28 10.02 -7.21
N GLY A 650 36.88 8.98 -6.48
CA GLY A 650 37.78 8.12 -5.70
C GLY A 650 38.34 8.80 -4.44
N GLU A 651 37.75 9.93 -4.02
CA GLU A 651 38.24 10.75 -2.92
C GLU A 651 37.12 11.03 -1.90
N VAL A 652 37.53 11.31 -0.66
CA VAL A 652 36.62 11.85 0.37
C VAL A 652 36.58 13.37 0.23
N PRO A 653 35.40 14.02 0.21
CA PRO A 653 35.29 15.47 0.09
C PRO A 653 36.04 16.23 1.20
N GLU A 654 36.48 17.46 0.90
CA GLU A 654 37.24 18.31 1.82
C GLU A 654 36.55 18.45 3.19
N TRP A 655 35.24 18.64 3.22
CA TRP A 655 34.49 18.76 4.47
C TRP A 655 34.61 17.51 5.35
N ALA A 656 34.57 16.31 4.76
CA ALA A 656 34.66 15.05 5.50
C ALA A 656 36.09 14.77 5.96
N GLN A 657 37.10 15.08 5.13
CA GLN A 657 38.50 15.05 5.54
C GLN A 657 38.75 15.98 6.73
N ALA A 658 38.17 17.17 6.69
CA ALA A 658 38.26 18.15 7.75
C ALA A 658 37.65 17.59 9.06
N LEU A 659 36.44 17.02 9.02
CA LEU A 659 35.81 16.42 10.20
C LEU A 659 36.56 15.21 10.78
N LEU A 660 37.21 14.41 9.93
CA LEU A 660 37.94 13.20 10.31
C LEU A 660 39.38 13.48 10.76
N ALA A 661 39.84 14.73 10.65
CA ALA A 661 41.17 15.11 11.08
C ALA A 661 41.27 15.02 12.62
N ASP A 662 42.30 14.34 13.11
CA ASP A 662 42.68 14.34 14.51
C ASP A 662 43.44 15.65 14.81
N ASP A 663 42.68 16.73 14.97
CA ASP A 663 43.17 18.07 15.29
C ASP A 663 42.40 18.69 16.47
N ASP A 664 42.97 19.72 17.10
CA ASP A 664 42.35 20.46 18.21
C ASP A 664 41.35 21.53 17.71
N VAL A 665 40.66 21.33 16.57
CA VAL A 665 39.74 22.32 15.99
C VAL A 665 38.30 22.06 16.43
N THR A 666 37.70 23.04 17.10
CA THR A 666 36.29 22.97 17.49
C THR A 666 35.34 23.07 16.30
N THR A 667 34.40 22.13 16.19
CA THR A 667 33.46 21.99 15.09
C THR A 667 32.04 22.37 15.49
N PHE A 668 31.53 23.44 14.89
CA PHE A 668 30.11 23.80 14.94
C PHE A 668 29.36 23.15 13.77
N VAL A 669 28.15 22.65 14.02
CA VAL A 669 27.32 22.04 12.98
C VAL A 669 25.91 22.63 12.94
N SER A 670 25.35 22.79 11.74
CA SER A 670 23.95 23.17 11.52
C SER A 670 23.35 22.27 10.46
N VAL A 671 22.14 21.72 10.71
CA VAL A 671 21.44 20.86 9.76
C VAL A 671 20.11 21.50 9.35
N GLY A 672 19.88 21.68 8.05
CA GLY A 672 18.62 22.21 7.55
C GLY A 672 18.62 22.59 6.07
N ARG A 673 17.43 22.82 5.52
CA ARG A 673 17.28 23.32 4.14
C ARG A 673 17.93 24.71 4.00
N LEU A 674 18.66 24.95 2.92
CA LEU A 674 19.26 26.26 2.63
C LEU A 674 18.18 27.21 2.06
N SER A 675 17.29 27.68 2.93
CA SER A 675 16.14 28.54 2.59
C SER A 675 16.07 29.78 3.49
N PRO A 676 15.38 30.86 3.06
CA PRO A 676 15.37 32.13 3.78
C PRO A 676 15.02 32.00 5.27
N GLU A 677 14.02 31.17 5.60
CA GLU A 677 13.57 30.98 6.99
C GLU A 677 14.59 30.34 7.93
N LYS A 678 15.56 29.57 7.39
CA LYS A 678 16.60 28.94 8.20
C LYS A 678 17.78 29.88 8.48
N ASN A 679 17.89 30.96 7.69
CA ASN A 679 18.81 32.07 7.87
C ASN A 679 20.25 31.63 8.22
N GLN A 680 20.81 30.71 7.44
CA GLN A 680 22.20 30.27 7.62
C GLN A 680 23.21 31.40 7.34
N ALA A 681 22.80 32.44 6.60
CA ALA A 681 23.62 33.62 6.39
C ALA A 681 23.95 34.34 7.72
N ARG A 682 23.00 34.38 8.67
CA ARG A 682 23.25 34.86 10.05
C ARG A 682 24.34 34.05 10.72
N LEU A 683 24.24 32.72 10.66
CA LEU A 683 25.22 31.81 11.25
C LEU A 683 26.61 31.99 10.65
N ILE A 684 26.74 32.10 9.32
CA ILE A 684 28.02 32.30 8.64
C ILE A 684 28.65 33.64 9.06
N ARG A 685 27.89 34.74 9.10
CA ARG A 685 28.41 36.05 9.52
C ARG A 685 28.82 36.08 10.99
N ALA A 686 28.05 35.41 11.85
CA ALA A 686 28.40 35.26 13.26
C ALA A 686 29.69 34.44 13.43
N PHE A 687 29.78 33.29 12.75
CA PHE A 687 30.96 32.43 12.75
C PHE A 687 32.20 33.18 12.24
N ALA A 688 32.09 34.01 11.20
CA ALA A 688 33.19 34.82 10.69
C ALA A 688 33.86 35.66 11.78
N ARG A 689 33.05 36.26 12.67
CA ARG A 689 33.55 37.08 13.78
C ARG A 689 34.29 36.26 14.83
N VAL A 690 33.73 35.10 15.17
CA VAL A 690 34.31 34.19 16.17
C VAL A 690 35.58 33.53 15.64
N HIS A 691 35.58 33.10 14.38
CA HIS A 691 36.74 32.49 13.75
C HIS A 691 37.94 33.46 13.65
N ALA A 692 37.68 34.76 13.48
CA ALA A 692 38.73 35.78 13.45
C ALA A 692 39.51 35.90 14.78
N THR A 693 38.88 35.59 15.92
CA THR A 693 39.52 35.60 17.25
C THR A 693 39.88 34.19 17.73
N HIS A 694 39.23 33.15 17.20
CA HIS A 694 39.42 31.74 17.51
C HIS A 694 39.63 30.92 16.21
N PRO A 695 40.82 30.97 15.59
CA PRO A 695 41.06 30.34 14.29
C PRO A 695 41.05 28.80 14.33
N ALA A 696 41.16 28.19 15.52
CA ALA A 696 40.97 26.76 15.73
C ALA A 696 39.47 26.40 15.83
N THR A 697 38.67 26.90 14.89
CA THR A 697 37.23 26.60 14.79
C THR A 697 36.83 26.34 13.36
N ARG A 698 35.81 25.51 13.15
CA ARG A 698 35.19 25.25 11.84
C ARG A 698 33.66 25.21 11.96
N LEU A 699 32.97 25.44 10.84
CA LEU A 699 31.52 25.39 10.73
C LEU A 699 31.10 24.49 9.58
N VAL A 700 30.19 23.57 9.85
CA VAL A 700 29.68 22.60 8.88
C VAL A 700 28.17 22.75 8.76
N ILE A 701 27.70 23.04 7.56
CA ILE A 701 26.27 23.23 7.28
C ILE A 701 25.80 22.10 6.37
N VAL A 702 24.94 21.25 6.91
CA VAL A 702 24.38 20.09 6.22
C VAL A 702 23.02 20.43 5.64
N GLY A 703 22.89 20.24 4.33
CA GLY A 703 21.63 20.42 3.61
C GLY A 703 21.79 21.04 2.24
N SER A 704 20.69 21.10 1.49
CA SER A 704 20.63 21.76 0.19
C SER A 704 19.40 22.67 0.12
N GLY A 705 19.40 23.62 -0.81
CA GLY A 705 18.29 24.54 -0.96
C GLY A 705 18.56 25.67 -1.96
N PRO A 706 17.56 26.53 -2.20
CA PRO A 706 17.65 27.61 -3.18
C PRO A 706 18.74 28.65 -2.86
N LEU A 707 19.22 28.74 -1.62
CA LEU A 707 20.25 29.70 -1.22
C LEU A 707 21.68 29.14 -1.29
N ALA A 708 21.91 27.95 -1.84
CA ALA A 708 23.24 27.32 -1.87
C ALA A 708 24.31 28.27 -2.45
N ASP A 709 24.12 28.70 -3.71
CA ASP A 709 25.07 29.58 -4.41
C ASP A 709 25.29 30.93 -3.68
N GLU A 710 24.24 31.48 -3.08
CA GLU A 710 24.31 32.73 -2.32
C GLU A 710 25.13 32.56 -1.03
N LEU A 711 25.00 31.43 -0.36
CA LEU A 711 25.75 31.11 0.86
C LEU A 711 27.22 30.78 0.54
N GLU A 712 27.50 30.10 -0.57
CA GLU A 712 28.88 29.88 -1.06
C GLU A 712 29.58 31.20 -1.35
N ALA A 713 28.91 32.12 -2.07
CA ALA A 713 29.45 33.44 -2.34
C ALA A 713 29.73 34.24 -1.06
N LEU A 714 28.87 34.10 -0.04
CA LEU A 714 29.08 34.73 1.28
C LEU A 714 30.30 34.15 2.02
N VAL A 715 30.50 32.82 1.96
CA VAL A 715 31.69 32.17 2.52
C VAL A 715 32.96 32.70 1.85
N ASP A 716 32.92 32.87 0.54
CA ASP A 716 34.03 33.43 -0.25
C ASP A 716 34.31 34.90 0.10
N GLU A 717 33.27 35.72 0.16
CA GLU A 717 33.36 37.15 0.49
C GLU A 717 33.99 37.37 1.87
N LEU A 718 33.65 36.51 2.84
CA LEU A 718 34.16 36.58 4.21
C LEU A 718 35.52 35.89 4.40
N GLY A 719 36.08 35.28 3.35
CA GLY A 719 37.39 34.62 3.40
C GLY A 719 37.42 33.34 4.23
N LEU A 720 36.31 32.61 4.30
CA LEU A 720 36.13 31.44 5.18
C LEU A 720 36.32 30.08 4.50
N ARG A 721 36.91 30.07 3.29
CA ARG A 721 37.24 28.81 2.60
C ARG A 721 38.19 27.96 3.44
N GLY A 722 37.86 26.68 3.60
CA GLY A 722 38.60 25.75 4.46
C GLY A 722 38.19 25.77 5.93
N SER A 723 37.28 26.68 6.34
CA SER A 723 36.76 26.74 7.71
C SER A 723 35.23 26.72 7.78
N VAL A 724 34.53 27.06 6.68
CA VAL A 724 33.09 26.83 6.52
C VAL A 724 32.85 25.85 5.37
N PHE A 725 32.08 24.80 5.65
CA PHE A 725 31.75 23.75 4.68
C PHE A 725 30.25 23.63 4.46
N LEU A 726 29.81 23.74 3.21
CA LEU A 726 28.44 23.39 2.80
C LEU A 726 28.47 21.98 2.20
N THR A 727 27.91 20.99 2.92
CA THR A 727 28.07 19.58 2.52
C THR A 727 27.10 19.15 1.42
N GLY A 728 26.11 19.97 1.08
CA GLY A 728 24.94 19.53 0.32
C GLY A 728 24.04 18.58 1.12
N MET A 729 23.10 17.92 0.42
CA MET A 729 22.18 16.96 1.06
C MET A 729 22.91 15.66 1.40
N GLN A 730 22.89 15.27 2.67
CA GLN A 730 23.53 14.06 3.16
C GLN A 730 22.50 12.99 3.51
N ARG A 731 22.82 11.71 3.22
CA ARG A 731 21.91 10.59 3.51
C ARG A 731 21.79 10.33 5.01
N ASN A 732 22.91 10.48 5.72
CA ASN A 732 23.01 10.29 7.16
C ASN A 732 23.65 11.55 7.80
N PRO A 733 22.85 12.56 8.17
CA PRO A 733 23.35 13.73 8.87
C PRO A 733 23.79 13.43 10.31
N HIS A 734 23.30 12.34 10.93
CA HIS A 734 23.62 12.01 12.33
C HIS A 734 25.10 11.63 12.52
N ALA A 735 25.70 10.92 11.56
CA ALA A 735 27.13 10.63 11.57
C ALA A 735 27.98 11.91 11.54
N ILE A 736 27.55 12.92 10.79
CA ILE A 736 28.23 14.23 10.74
C ILE A 736 28.05 14.97 12.06
N MET A 737 26.84 14.99 12.60
CA MET A 737 26.54 15.63 13.88
C MET A 737 27.32 14.99 15.04
N ALA A 738 27.50 13.68 15.04
CA ALA A 738 28.24 12.95 16.06
C ALA A 738 29.76 13.29 16.10
N HIS A 739 30.30 13.83 15.00
CA HIS A 739 31.69 14.31 14.90
C HIS A 739 31.81 15.82 15.17
N ALA A 740 30.73 16.49 15.56
CA ALA A 740 30.74 17.91 15.88
C ALA A 740 30.74 18.14 17.40
N ASP A 741 31.16 19.32 17.83
CA ASP A 741 31.24 19.69 19.24
C ASP A 741 30.01 20.47 19.72
N CYS A 742 29.37 21.23 18.83
CA CYS A 742 28.21 22.06 19.17
C CYS A 742 27.24 22.17 17.98
N PHE A 743 25.96 21.95 18.25
CA PHE A 743 24.89 22.18 17.28
C PHE A 743 24.41 23.63 17.34
N VAL A 744 24.20 24.26 16.19
CA VAL A 744 23.76 25.65 16.09
C VAL A 744 22.54 25.78 15.18
N LEU A 745 21.48 26.41 15.67
CA LEU A 745 20.27 26.71 14.88
C LEU A 745 19.97 28.22 14.88
N SER A 746 20.12 28.85 13.71
CA SER A 746 19.94 30.30 13.52
C SER A 746 18.63 30.70 12.83
N SER A 747 17.60 29.84 12.88
CA SER A 747 16.35 30.02 12.13
C SER A 747 15.54 31.24 12.58
N ASP A 748 14.82 31.85 11.66
CA ASP A 748 13.95 33.00 11.95
C ASP A 748 12.66 32.56 12.67
N TYR A 749 12.14 31.38 12.33
CA TYR A 749 10.99 30.76 12.99
C TYR A 749 10.96 29.24 12.72
N GLU A 750 10.36 28.49 13.64
CA GLU A 750 10.12 27.04 13.54
C GLU A 750 8.81 26.68 14.25
N GLY A 751 8.11 25.65 13.80
CA GLY A 751 7.04 25.06 14.60
C GLY A 751 7.59 24.24 15.76
N GLN A 752 8.31 23.18 15.43
CA GLN A 752 9.14 22.41 16.34
C GLN A 752 10.41 21.95 15.59
N PRO A 753 11.61 22.40 16.02
CA PRO A 753 12.85 22.06 15.33
C PRO A 753 13.27 20.61 15.64
N MET A 754 12.85 19.67 14.80
CA MET A 754 13.22 18.24 14.94
C MET A 754 14.73 18.03 15.05
N VAL A 755 15.52 18.80 14.30
CA VAL A 755 16.98 18.73 14.31
C VAL A 755 17.62 19.11 15.66
N ILE A 756 16.93 19.93 16.48
CA ILE A 756 17.37 20.18 17.86
C ILE A 756 17.17 18.92 18.70
N LEU A 757 16.03 18.23 18.57
CA LEU A 757 15.79 16.97 19.28
C LEU A 757 16.81 15.89 18.85
N GLU A 758 17.13 15.84 17.56
CA GLU A 758 18.18 14.95 17.03
C GLU A 758 19.55 15.25 17.66
N ALA A 759 19.94 16.53 17.72
CA ALA A 759 21.19 16.96 18.37
C ALA A 759 21.20 16.64 19.89
N LEU A 760 20.07 16.83 20.57
CA LEU A 760 19.93 16.50 21.98
C LEU A 760 20.08 14.99 22.25
N VAL A 761 19.57 14.13 21.37
CA VAL A 761 19.76 12.66 21.46
C VAL A 761 21.24 12.30 21.34
N LEU A 762 21.99 13.00 20.48
CA LEU A 762 23.43 12.81 20.32
C LEU A 762 24.27 13.44 21.46
N GLY A 763 23.63 14.10 22.43
CA GLY A 763 24.31 14.73 23.56
C GLY A 763 25.00 16.05 23.22
N LEU A 764 24.76 16.63 22.04
CA LEU A 764 25.40 17.86 21.62
C LEU A 764 24.94 19.05 22.46
N PRO A 765 25.85 19.90 22.94
CA PRO A 765 25.56 21.26 23.36
C PRO A 765 24.89 22.05 22.22
N ILE A 766 23.90 22.87 22.57
CA ILE A 766 23.06 23.56 21.58
C ILE A 766 23.13 25.07 21.77
N VAL A 767 23.35 25.79 20.68
CA VAL A 767 23.15 27.24 20.59
C VAL A 767 22.02 27.52 19.61
N THR A 768 21.01 28.26 20.03
CA THR A 768 19.92 28.67 19.14
C THR A 768 19.46 30.09 19.41
N VAL A 769 18.77 30.71 18.46
CA VAL A 769 18.26 32.08 18.58
C VAL A 769 16.86 32.12 19.19
N GLU A 770 16.48 33.26 19.75
CA GLU A 770 15.11 33.50 20.23
C GLU A 770 14.14 33.61 19.04
N PHE A 771 13.20 32.68 18.97
CA PHE A 771 12.00 32.74 18.11
C PHE A 771 10.79 32.24 18.90
N ALA A 772 9.58 32.43 18.38
CA ALA A 772 8.33 32.24 19.13
C ALA A 772 8.21 30.88 19.86
N SER A 773 8.72 29.80 19.27
CA SER A 773 8.72 28.45 19.87
C SER A 773 10.04 28.04 20.53
N ALA A 774 11.10 28.86 20.47
CA ALA A 774 12.45 28.48 20.93
C ALA A 774 12.50 28.08 22.41
N LYS A 775 11.76 28.80 23.27
CA LYS A 775 11.70 28.54 24.72
C LYS A 775 11.08 27.18 25.07
N ASN A 776 10.21 26.64 24.19
CA ASN A 776 9.62 25.32 24.35
C ASN A 776 10.31 24.24 23.50
N ALA A 777 11.13 24.66 22.53
CA ALA A 777 11.87 23.75 21.65
C ALA A 777 13.05 23.09 22.37
N LEU A 778 13.62 23.76 23.37
CA LEU A 778 14.64 23.19 24.25
C LEU A 778 14.00 22.69 25.55
N PRO A 779 14.21 21.42 25.93
CA PRO A 779 13.94 20.95 27.28
C PRO A 779 14.57 21.87 28.35
N ALA A 780 13.91 22.02 29.50
CA ALA A 780 14.39 22.88 30.56
C ALA A 780 15.84 22.53 30.97
N GLY A 781 16.73 23.53 30.94
CA GLY A 781 18.15 23.35 31.27
C GLY A 781 19.04 22.80 30.15
N SER A 782 18.53 22.69 28.91
CA SER A 782 19.32 22.26 27.75
C SER A 782 19.58 23.41 26.77
N GLY A 783 20.83 23.51 26.28
CA GLY A 783 21.26 24.51 25.32
C GLY A 783 21.24 25.97 25.82
N LEU A 784 21.60 26.89 24.92
CA LEU A 784 21.64 28.32 25.13
C LEU A 784 20.79 29.03 24.06
N VAL A 785 19.83 29.85 24.51
CA VAL A 785 19.03 30.71 23.65
C VAL A 785 19.61 32.13 23.66
N VAL A 786 19.98 32.64 22.50
CA VAL A 786 20.59 33.97 22.32
C VAL A 786 19.69 34.91 21.53
N ALA A 787 20.04 36.19 21.49
CA ALA A 787 19.32 37.17 20.68
C ALA A 787 19.32 36.78 19.19
N GLN A 788 18.23 37.05 18.48
CA GLN A 788 18.05 36.73 17.06
C GLN A 788 18.80 37.70 16.12
N SER A 789 20.11 37.83 16.32
CA SER A 789 21.01 38.69 15.55
C SER A 789 22.32 37.98 15.24
N ASP A 790 23.13 38.55 14.33
CA ASP A 790 24.49 38.05 14.07
C ASP A 790 25.34 38.12 15.35
N GLU A 791 25.20 39.20 16.13
CA GLU A 791 25.88 39.39 17.42
C GLU A 791 25.47 38.33 18.45
N GLY A 792 24.17 38.07 18.60
CA GLY A 792 23.68 37.08 19.56
C GLY A 792 24.18 35.67 19.24
N VAL A 793 24.16 35.28 17.97
CA VAL A 793 24.73 33.98 17.56
C VAL A 793 26.22 33.91 17.86
N ALA A 794 26.99 34.98 17.58
CA ALA A 794 28.42 35.02 17.90
C ALA A 794 28.68 34.88 19.41
N GLU A 795 27.93 35.60 20.25
CA GLU A 795 27.99 35.47 21.72
C GLU A 795 27.72 34.03 22.18
N GLY A 796 26.77 33.33 21.52
CA GLY A 796 26.47 31.94 21.79
C GLY A 796 27.59 30.97 21.41
N LEU A 797 28.22 31.16 20.26
CA LEU A 797 29.39 30.39 19.84
C LEU A 797 30.57 30.61 20.79
N GLU A 798 30.83 31.86 21.20
CA GLU A 798 31.88 32.17 22.17
C GLU A 798 31.56 31.60 23.57
N ALA A 799 30.28 31.60 23.97
CA ALA A 799 29.84 30.96 25.21
C ALA A 799 30.14 29.45 25.18
N PHE A 800 29.94 28.78 24.04
CA PHE A 800 30.34 27.39 23.89
C PHE A 800 31.85 27.22 24.08
N LEU A 801 32.67 28.04 23.43
CA LEU A 801 34.13 28.00 23.55
C LEU A 801 34.63 28.25 24.98
N ARG A 802 33.86 28.97 25.82
CA ARG A 802 34.15 29.17 27.25
C ARG A 802 33.67 28.04 28.15
N GLY A 803 32.88 27.09 27.62
CA GLY A 803 32.22 26.04 28.39
C GLY A 803 30.96 26.50 29.12
N ASP A 804 30.40 27.66 28.74
CA ASP A 804 29.20 28.23 29.35
C ASP A 804 27.89 27.60 28.81
N VAL A 805 27.97 26.85 27.70
CA VAL A 805 26.81 26.15 27.12
C VAL A 805 26.66 24.78 27.78
N PRO A 806 25.52 24.50 28.43
CA PRO A 806 25.34 23.24 29.16
C PRO A 806 25.29 22.04 28.20
N ALA A 807 25.96 20.96 28.60
CA ALA A 807 25.79 19.66 27.97
C ALA A 807 24.36 19.14 28.21
N SER A 808 23.81 18.44 27.22
CA SER A 808 22.45 17.93 27.28
C SER A 808 22.35 16.64 28.09
N THR A 809 21.42 16.56 29.04
CA THR A 809 20.97 15.31 29.69
C THR A 809 19.56 14.92 29.22
N PHE A 810 19.32 14.98 27.92
CA PHE A 810 18.00 14.78 27.33
C PHE A 810 17.50 13.33 27.49
N ASP A 811 16.51 13.14 28.36
CA ASP A 811 15.77 11.87 28.47
C ASP A 811 14.73 11.77 27.35
N PHE A 812 15.17 11.26 26.20
CA PHE A 812 14.32 11.07 25.03
C PHE A 812 13.18 10.07 25.27
N GLN A 813 13.33 9.13 26.21
CA GLN A 813 12.28 8.15 26.53
C GLN A 813 11.14 8.82 27.30
N ALA A 814 11.46 9.62 28.32
CA ALA A 814 10.47 10.42 29.04
C ALA A 814 9.81 11.46 28.14
N TYR A 815 10.59 12.09 27.25
CA TYR A 815 10.08 13.01 26.26
C TYR A 815 9.07 12.32 25.31
N ASN A 816 9.40 11.17 24.74
CA ASN A 816 8.50 10.44 23.84
C ASN A 816 7.23 9.95 24.54
N ARG A 817 7.32 9.42 25.77
CA ARG A 817 6.12 9.06 26.56
C ARG A 817 5.17 10.25 26.71
N LYS A 818 5.70 11.40 27.11
CA LYS A 818 4.91 12.63 27.23
C LYS A 818 4.32 13.08 25.89
N ALA A 819 5.09 13.06 24.81
CA ALA A 819 4.63 13.46 23.48
C ALA A 819 3.51 12.54 22.95
N VAL A 820 3.63 11.23 23.18
CA VAL A 820 2.61 10.23 22.80
C VAL A 820 1.33 10.39 23.64
N GLU A 821 1.44 10.61 24.95
CA GLU A 821 0.28 10.91 25.80
C GLU A 821 -0.44 12.19 25.36
N GLN A 822 0.32 13.22 24.99
CA GLN A 822 -0.24 14.44 24.42
C GLN A 822 -0.93 14.18 23.08
N PHE A 823 -0.35 13.33 22.22
CA PHE A 823 -0.99 12.90 20.98
C PHE A 823 -2.35 12.24 21.26
N TYR A 824 -2.41 11.28 22.20
CA TYR A 824 -3.67 10.63 22.58
C TYR A 824 -4.70 11.62 23.12
N ARG A 825 -4.30 12.55 23.99
CA ARG A 825 -5.19 13.61 24.49
C ARG A 825 -5.67 14.51 23.35
N ALA A 826 -4.78 14.91 22.45
CA ALA A 826 -5.07 15.83 21.35
C ALA A 826 -6.01 15.25 20.28
N ILE A 827 -6.04 13.92 20.12
CA ILE A 827 -7.03 13.27 19.24
C ILE A 827 -8.32 12.90 19.98
N GLY A 828 -8.38 13.04 21.31
CA GLY A 828 -9.52 12.62 22.13
C GLY A 828 -9.51 11.13 22.50
N ALA A 829 -8.35 10.46 22.41
CA ALA A 829 -8.13 9.05 22.75
C ALA A 829 -7.48 8.86 24.14
N ALA A 830 -7.49 9.87 25.00
CA ALA A 830 -7.00 9.73 26.37
C ALA A 830 -7.78 8.60 27.07
N ALA A 831 -7.08 7.77 27.85
CA ALA A 831 -7.78 6.89 28.78
C ALA A 831 -8.66 7.78 29.67
N ALA A 832 -9.86 7.31 30.01
CA ALA A 832 -10.60 7.89 31.13
C ALA A 832 -9.75 7.65 32.38
N GLU A 833 -8.81 8.56 32.66
CA GLU A 833 -8.12 8.59 33.94
C GLU A 833 -9.24 8.68 34.99
N THR A 834 -9.28 7.66 35.84
CA THR A 834 -10.06 7.62 37.07
C THR A 834 -10.11 9.01 37.68
N ALA A 835 -11.28 9.65 37.61
CA ALA A 835 -11.61 10.85 38.34
C ALA A 835 -11.40 10.55 39.84
N GLY A 836 -10.19 10.82 40.35
CA GLY A 836 -9.86 10.37 41.69
C GLY A 836 -8.40 10.46 42.11
N THR A 837 -7.59 11.43 41.66
CA THR A 837 -6.33 11.76 42.37
C THR A 837 -5.74 13.14 42.00
N GLU A 838 -6.57 14.18 41.85
CA GLU A 838 -6.10 15.58 41.94
C GLU A 838 -7.03 16.40 42.85
N ALA A 839 -7.22 15.91 44.07
CA ALA A 839 -7.69 16.71 45.20
C ALA A 839 -6.93 16.25 46.46
N ALA A 840 -5.70 16.73 46.61
CA ALA A 840 -4.99 16.86 47.89
C ALA A 840 -3.85 17.88 47.75
#